data_AF-A0A2S5T426-F1
#
_entry.id   AF-A0A2S5T426-F1
#
_cell.length_a   1.000
_cell.length_b   1.000
_cell.length_c   1.000
_cell.angle_alpha   90.00
_cell.angle_beta   90.00
_cell.angle_gamma   90.00
#
_symmetry.space_group_name_H-M   'P 1'
#
loop_
_entity.id
_entity.type
_entity.pdbx_description
1 polymer ?
#
loop_
_entity_poly.entity_id
_entity_poly.type
_entity_poly.pdbx_seq_one_letter_code
_entity_poly.pdbx_strand_id
1 'polypeptide(L)'
;MSLSLLDGYRASPQRYDETFAAPGELRPHWRRFMQTLAAAAPAQLAERMALVEREVRENGVTYNVYADPRGADRPWQVDPIPLLVSPQDWAQIEAGIAQRARLLNALLADIYGPQALLREGRLPPALVYGHRGYLPPAQGIRPPGGIHLLLYAADLARSPDGRWWVFSDRTQAPSGAGYALENRLVVSRMFPELFRELDVEHQAPFFAALRASIARHAPRGDGPHLTVLLTPGPYNETYFEHALIARYLGFPLVEGSDLTVRDGRVWLKTVEGLKRVHAIVRRQDDDYCDPLELRADSALGVPGLTECARRGSVLLANSLGSGVLESGALYGYLPALCEQLLGEPLRLPSVATWWLGEPAALDDAWQRLDELIVKPVGTSASQDGPVFGRELSATRRAALREQVAQQPHRYVAQEWVRLSQAPALDRARPRQLMACAVGLRVFAVATGDGYAVMPGGLTRMAAAPDADVIAMQRGGGSKDTWVLPERPTASSLSLLRTTITLADLKAPRAHLSSRVAENLFWYGRYAERSECTARLLRVALSRCAAEAEEQDEGSQPVLALAQAWCLVDDPQGDPVPQLLAAATQPERGLGAVLQQMGRAAFCLRDRLSIDNWRTLNQLVHDPVLQRPASLPDAFRWLDRAVTTLVTLSGFALDGMTRGIDWHFMSMGRHIERLDFLALAIDNAIASGQGGLDWLLDLCDSTVTYRSRYLVPPEWLPVLDMLVRDDTHTRSIGFLLPKLLAMVQKIEQLHGPFASPLLEGPHAALRELAPEDLAPDHPALRQLLRDVRRAVHAASEAATHTFFTHAQPRSQLPA
;
A
#
# COMPACT_ATOMS: atom_id res chain seq x y z
N MET A 1 23.37 -34.93 -19.87
CA MET A 1 23.50 -33.86 -18.85
C MET A 1 22.81 -34.35 -17.58
N SER A 2 23.52 -34.60 -16.48
CA SER A 2 22.84 -34.99 -15.24
C SER A 2 22.16 -33.76 -14.66
N LEU A 3 20.82 -33.76 -14.67
CA LEU A 3 20.00 -32.69 -14.11
C LEU A 3 19.81 -32.92 -12.61
N SER A 4 20.89 -32.84 -11.80
CA SER A 4 20.80 -33.10 -10.35
C SER A 4 19.80 -32.19 -9.61
N LEU A 5 19.42 -31.07 -10.23
CA LEU A 5 18.39 -30.14 -9.77
C LEU A 5 16.96 -30.76 -9.81
N LEU A 6 16.74 -31.73 -10.69
CA LEU A 6 15.47 -32.42 -10.91
C LEU A 6 15.31 -33.70 -10.08
N ASP A 7 16.35 -34.16 -9.40
CA ASP A 7 16.30 -35.41 -8.60
C ASP A 7 15.24 -35.36 -7.48
N GLY A 8 14.82 -34.14 -7.08
CA GLY A 8 13.73 -33.89 -6.13
C GLY A 8 12.36 -33.59 -6.76
N TYR A 9 12.28 -33.40 -8.08
CA TYR A 9 11.06 -32.96 -8.77
C TYR A 9 10.08 -34.14 -8.96
N ARG A 10 9.13 -34.27 -8.03
CA ARG A 10 8.10 -35.32 -8.04
C ARG A 10 6.77 -34.80 -8.56
N ALA A 11 6.65 -34.76 -9.88
CA ALA A 11 5.43 -34.45 -10.59
C ALA A 11 4.35 -35.54 -10.37
N SER A 12 3.12 -35.14 -10.02
CA SER A 12 1.99 -36.08 -10.01
C SER A 12 1.57 -36.42 -11.45
N PRO A 13 1.37 -37.71 -11.81
CA PRO A 13 0.90 -38.09 -13.14
C PRO A 13 -0.57 -37.74 -13.37
N GLN A 14 -1.30 -37.35 -12.32
CA GLN A 14 -2.72 -36.99 -12.38
C GLN A 14 -2.95 -35.49 -12.63
N ARG A 15 -1.87 -34.72 -12.83
CA ARG A 15 -1.88 -33.27 -13.10
C ARG A 15 -1.10 -33.00 -14.38
N TYR A 16 -1.48 -31.94 -15.08
CA TYR A 16 -0.68 -31.44 -16.19
C TYR A 16 0.62 -30.82 -15.64
N ASP A 17 1.76 -31.18 -16.22
CA ASP A 17 3.06 -30.59 -15.88
C ASP A 17 3.43 -29.48 -16.87
N GLU A 18 3.62 -28.26 -16.35
CA GLU A 18 3.94 -27.09 -17.16
C GLU A 18 5.35 -27.17 -17.77
N THR A 19 6.26 -27.97 -17.20
CA THR A 19 7.67 -28.05 -17.63
C THR A 19 7.97 -29.30 -18.46
N PHE A 20 7.35 -30.44 -18.12
CA PHE A 20 7.60 -31.74 -18.76
C PHE A 20 6.41 -32.17 -19.63
N ALA A 21 6.68 -32.64 -20.85
CA ALA A 21 5.69 -33.27 -21.72
C ALA A 21 5.46 -34.74 -21.35
N ALA A 22 6.52 -35.41 -20.92
CA ALA A 22 6.56 -36.78 -20.44
C ALA A 22 7.73 -36.91 -19.41
N PRO A 23 7.82 -37.98 -18.62
CA PRO A 23 8.91 -38.16 -17.67
C PRO A 23 10.30 -37.97 -18.32
N GLY A 24 11.04 -36.95 -17.88
CA GLY A 24 12.37 -36.60 -18.42
C GLY A 24 12.38 -35.79 -19.73
N GLU A 25 11.22 -35.56 -20.36
CA GLU A 25 11.11 -34.82 -21.61
C GLU A 25 10.63 -33.37 -21.37
N LEU A 26 11.54 -32.40 -21.49
CA LEU A 26 11.22 -30.98 -21.35
C LEU A 26 10.39 -30.46 -22.53
N ARG A 27 9.35 -29.69 -22.22
CA ARG A 27 8.59 -28.94 -23.22
C ARG A 27 9.52 -27.96 -23.96
N PRO A 28 9.31 -27.73 -25.28
CA PRO A 28 10.23 -26.92 -26.10
C PRO A 28 10.55 -25.54 -25.52
N HIS A 29 9.54 -24.81 -25.05
CA HIS A 29 9.68 -23.46 -24.49
C HIS A 29 10.41 -23.42 -23.14
N TRP A 30 10.53 -24.55 -22.43
CA TRP A 30 11.27 -24.64 -21.17
C TRP A 30 12.74 -25.02 -21.33
N ARG A 31 13.15 -25.57 -22.48
CA ARG A 31 14.49 -26.16 -22.65
C ARG A 31 15.62 -25.18 -22.34
N ARG A 32 15.59 -23.97 -22.91
CA ARG A 32 16.64 -22.96 -22.73
C ARG A 32 16.73 -22.49 -21.27
N PHE A 33 15.58 -22.24 -20.64
CA PHE A 33 15.52 -21.84 -19.25
C PHE A 33 16.10 -22.93 -18.34
N MET A 34 15.65 -24.18 -18.50
CA MET A 34 16.10 -25.30 -17.67
C MET A 34 17.57 -25.65 -17.89
N GLN A 35 18.09 -25.54 -19.12
CA GLN A 35 19.53 -25.71 -19.40
C GLN A 35 20.37 -24.67 -18.65
N THR A 36 19.94 -23.41 -18.66
CA THR A 36 20.65 -22.31 -17.99
C THR A 36 20.56 -22.44 -16.48
N LEU A 37 19.39 -22.83 -15.96
CA LEU A 37 19.19 -23.09 -14.54
C LEU A 37 20.04 -24.27 -14.05
N ALA A 38 20.12 -25.35 -14.83
CA ALA A 38 20.93 -26.53 -14.50
C ALA A 38 22.45 -26.27 -14.59
N ALA A 39 22.87 -25.29 -15.39
CA ALA A 39 24.27 -24.88 -15.49
C ALA A 39 24.71 -23.96 -14.32
N ALA A 40 23.76 -23.36 -13.58
CA ALA A 40 24.08 -22.46 -12.48
C ALA A 40 24.61 -23.22 -11.25
N ALA A 41 25.61 -22.66 -10.58
CA ALA A 41 26.15 -23.26 -9.35
C ALA A 41 25.12 -23.14 -8.21
N PRO A 42 25.03 -24.11 -7.28
CA PRO A 42 24.07 -24.06 -6.17
C PRO A 42 24.15 -22.80 -5.31
N ALA A 43 25.36 -22.26 -5.11
CA ALA A 43 25.55 -21.01 -4.36
C ALA A 43 24.91 -19.80 -5.06
N GLN A 44 24.97 -19.75 -6.40
CA GLN A 44 24.37 -18.69 -7.20
C GLN A 44 22.83 -18.72 -7.12
N LEU A 45 22.23 -19.91 -7.07
CA LEU A 45 20.78 -20.05 -6.91
C LEU A 45 20.32 -19.62 -5.51
N ALA A 46 21.05 -20.01 -4.47
CA ALA A 46 20.77 -19.57 -3.10
C ALA A 46 20.92 -18.05 -2.94
N GLU A 47 21.95 -17.46 -3.57
CA GLU A 47 22.17 -16.01 -3.58
C GLU A 47 21.02 -15.26 -4.29
N ARG A 48 20.58 -15.74 -5.46
CA ARG A 48 19.41 -15.18 -6.16
C ARG A 48 18.15 -15.26 -5.30
N MET A 49 17.93 -16.36 -4.59
CA MET A 49 16.77 -16.53 -3.72
C MET A 49 16.81 -15.54 -2.54
N ALA A 50 17.97 -15.41 -1.89
CA ALA A 50 18.19 -14.44 -0.82
C ALA A 50 18.01 -12.99 -1.31
N LEU A 51 18.42 -12.70 -2.55
CA LEU A 51 18.24 -11.38 -3.17
C LEU A 51 16.77 -11.07 -3.46
N VAL A 52 15.98 -12.03 -3.94
CA VAL A 52 14.52 -11.87 -4.12
C VAL A 52 13.84 -11.60 -2.77
N GLU A 53 14.15 -12.39 -1.75
CA GLU A 53 13.56 -12.19 -0.41
C GLU A 53 13.95 -10.84 0.19
N ARG A 54 15.19 -10.41 -0.03
CA ARG A 54 15.68 -9.09 0.39
C ARG A 54 14.94 -7.98 -0.35
N GLU A 55 14.85 -8.02 -1.68
CA GLU A 55 14.16 -7.02 -2.48
C GLU A 55 12.68 -6.90 -2.12
N VAL A 56 11.98 -8.02 -1.93
CA VAL A 56 10.59 -8.02 -1.46
C VAL A 56 10.46 -7.33 -0.10
N ARG A 57 11.35 -7.66 0.85
CA ARG A 57 11.31 -7.09 2.20
C ARG A 57 11.67 -5.61 2.21
N GLU A 58 12.73 -5.22 1.50
CA GLU A 58 13.20 -3.85 1.39
C GLU A 58 12.22 -2.97 0.63
N ASN A 59 11.60 -3.50 -0.43
CA ASN A 59 10.48 -2.85 -1.09
C ASN A 59 9.20 -2.94 -0.27
N GLY A 60 9.16 -3.59 0.91
CA GLY A 60 7.97 -3.72 1.74
C GLY A 60 6.76 -4.22 0.96
N VAL A 61 6.96 -5.22 0.10
CA VAL A 61 5.87 -5.88 -0.64
C VAL A 61 5.11 -6.75 0.35
N THR A 62 3.93 -6.32 0.75
CA THR A 62 3.11 -6.99 1.77
C THR A 62 1.76 -7.43 1.21
N TYR A 63 1.16 -8.39 1.90
CA TYR A 63 -0.25 -8.73 1.76
C TYR A 63 -0.82 -8.93 3.17
N ASN A 64 -1.73 -8.05 3.61
CA ASN A 64 -2.21 -8.05 4.98
C ASN A 64 -3.33 -9.09 5.11
N VAL A 65 -3.11 -10.15 5.88
CA VAL A 65 -4.13 -11.19 6.06
C VAL A 65 -5.02 -10.79 7.24
N TYR A 66 -6.28 -10.44 6.98
CA TYR A 66 -7.28 -10.04 7.99
C TYR A 66 -7.50 -11.06 9.14
N ALA A 67 -7.03 -12.30 8.98
CA ALA A 67 -7.25 -13.40 9.92
C ALA A 67 -6.11 -13.67 10.92
N ASP A 68 -4.99 -12.92 10.89
CA ASP A 68 -3.97 -13.04 11.96
C ASP A 68 -4.33 -12.10 13.13
N PRO A 69 -4.63 -12.62 14.34
CA PRO A 69 -4.96 -11.81 15.51
C PRO A 69 -3.84 -10.84 15.95
N ARG A 70 -2.63 -10.94 15.39
CA ARG A 70 -1.53 -9.98 15.59
C ARG A 70 -1.42 -8.90 14.52
N GLY A 71 -2.27 -8.91 13.48
CA GLY A 71 -2.27 -7.91 12.40
C GLY A 71 -0.93 -7.79 11.65
N ALA A 72 -0.09 -8.83 11.70
CA ALA A 72 1.27 -8.75 11.20
C ALA A 72 1.30 -8.82 9.67
N ASP A 73 1.87 -7.79 9.03
CA ASP A 73 2.18 -7.77 7.60
C ASP A 73 3.01 -9.00 7.22
N ARG A 74 2.46 -9.90 6.41
CA ARG A 74 3.23 -11.04 5.90
C ARG A 74 3.98 -10.58 4.64
N PRO A 75 5.32 -10.75 4.58
CA PRO A 75 6.07 -10.46 3.36
C PRO A 75 5.55 -11.30 2.20
N TRP A 76 5.36 -10.65 1.07
CA TRP A 76 4.95 -11.31 -0.16
C TRP A 76 5.98 -12.37 -0.58
N GLN A 77 5.52 -13.55 -0.96
CA GLN A 77 6.42 -14.64 -1.35
C GLN A 77 6.48 -14.74 -2.87
N VAL A 78 7.65 -14.45 -3.43
CA VAL A 78 7.96 -14.62 -4.85
C VAL A 78 8.92 -15.78 -5.01
N ASP A 79 8.60 -16.72 -5.88
CA ASP A 79 9.52 -17.74 -6.34
C ASP A 79 10.27 -17.22 -7.57
N PRO A 80 11.60 -17.37 -7.63
CA PRO A 80 12.40 -16.81 -8.72
C PRO A 80 12.21 -17.56 -10.04
N ILE A 81 11.65 -18.78 -10.05
CA ILE A 81 11.39 -19.51 -11.29
C ILE A 81 10.04 -19.05 -11.85
N PRO A 82 10.03 -18.34 -13.01
CA PRO A 82 8.81 -17.86 -13.63
C PRO A 82 8.00 -19.03 -14.21
N LEU A 83 6.71 -18.84 -14.39
CA LEU A 83 5.89 -19.68 -15.25
C LEU A 83 6.10 -19.26 -16.71
N LEU A 84 6.66 -20.12 -17.54
CA LEU A 84 6.78 -19.88 -18.98
C LEU A 84 5.50 -20.32 -19.70
N VAL A 85 4.93 -19.44 -20.52
CA VAL A 85 3.74 -19.71 -21.34
C VAL A 85 4.13 -19.67 -22.81
N SER A 86 3.74 -20.70 -23.56
CA SER A 86 4.02 -20.78 -24.98
C SER A 86 3.24 -19.72 -25.77
N PRO A 87 3.74 -19.28 -26.94
CA PRO A 87 3.03 -18.30 -27.74
C PRO A 87 1.63 -18.79 -28.18
N GLN A 88 1.50 -20.09 -28.48
CA GLN A 88 0.23 -20.69 -28.93
C GLN A 88 -0.82 -20.70 -27.81
N ASP A 89 -0.38 -21.06 -26.59
CA ASP A 89 -1.25 -21.02 -25.42
C ASP A 89 -1.68 -19.58 -25.09
N TRP A 90 -0.74 -18.64 -25.20
CA TRP A 90 -1.02 -17.25 -24.92
C TRP A 90 -2.00 -16.65 -25.94
N ALA A 91 -1.85 -16.93 -27.23
CA ALA A 91 -2.78 -16.46 -28.25
C ALA A 91 -4.23 -16.95 -27.99
N GLN A 92 -4.40 -18.19 -27.51
CA GLN A 92 -5.70 -18.70 -27.11
C GLN A 92 -6.24 -17.96 -25.87
N ILE A 93 -5.39 -17.74 -24.86
CA ILE A 93 -5.74 -17.02 -23.64
C ILE A 93 -6.16 -15.59 -23.98
N GLU A 94 -5.33 -14.85 -24.71
CA GLU A 94 -5.56 -13.46 -25.10
C GLU A 94 -6.90 -13.30 -25.84
N ALA A 95 -7.13 -14.10 -26.89
CA ALA A 95 -8.34 -14.01 -27.68
C ALA A 95 -9.60 -14.37 -26.86
N GLY A 96 -9.52 -15.37 -25.99
CA GLY A 96 -10.63 -15.79 -25.16
C GLY A 96 -10.96 -14.81 -24.04
N ILE A 97 -9.95 -14.25 -23.39
CA ILE A 97 -10.10 -13.25 -22.32
C ILE A 97 -10.64 -11.94 -22.89
N ALA A 98 -10.16 -11.50 -24.05
CA ALA A 98 -10.70 -10.33 -24.73
C ALA A 98 -12.18 -10.50 -25.12
N GLN A 99 -12.57 -11.69 -25.63
CA GLN A 99 -13.97 -12.01 -25.90
C GLN A 99 -14.80 -12.02 -24.63
N ARG A 100 -14.33 -12.69 -23.58
CA ARG A 100 -15.05 -12.82 -22.31
C ARG A 100 -15.27 -11.45 -21.65
N ALA A 101 -14.28 -10.56 -21.71
CA ALA A 101 -14.42 -9.19 -21.24
C ALA A 101 -15.50 -8.41 -22.03
N ARG A 102 -15.54 -8.53 -23.36
CA ARG A 102 -16.62 -7.96 -24.20
C ARG A 102 -18.00 -8.50 -23.81
N LEU A 103 -18.10 -9.82 -23.62
CA LEU A 103 -19.34 -10.49 -23.21
C LEU A 103 -19.83 -9.95 -21.86
N LEU A 104 -18.96 -9.91 -20.85
CA LEU A 104 -19.31 -9.44 -19.51
C LEU A 104 -19.66 -7.96 -19.49
N ASN A 105 -18.98 -7.12 -20.30
CA ASN A 105 -19.35 -5.71 -20.45
C ASN A 105 -20.76 -5.55 -21.06
N ALA A 106 -21.08 -6.30 -22.11
CA ALA A 106 -22.41 -6.29 -22.73
C ALA A 106 -23.49 -6.80 -21.76
N LEU A 107 -23.18 -7.86 -21.00
CA LEU A 107 -24.07 -8.40 -19.98
C LEU A 107 -24.37 -7.37 -18.88
N LEU A 108 -23.35 -6.65 -18.40
CA LEU A 108 -23.52 -5.60 -17.40
C LEU A 108 -24.37 -4.44 -17.91
N ALA A 109 -24.18 -4.06 -19.18
CA ALA A 109 -24.99 -3.04 -19.83
C ALA A 109 -26.46 -3.45 -19.98
N ASP A 110 -26.75 -4.75 -20.22
CA ASP A 110 -28.13 -5.26 -20.23
C ASP A 110 -28.75 -5.26 -18.83
N ILE A 111 -28.04 -5.82 -17.84
CA ILE A 111 -28.52 -5.97 -16.44
C ILE A 111 -28.94 -4.63 -15.84
N TYR A 112 -28.14 -3.58 -16.01
CA TYR A 112 -28.45 -2.25 -15.48
C TYR A 112 -29.15 -1.33 -16.50
N GLY A 113 -29.43 -1.82 -17.70
CA GLY A 113 -30.07 -1.09 -18.78
C GLY A 113 -31.43 -1.70 -19.16
N PRO A 114 -31.61 -2.21 -20.40
CA PRO A 114 -32.91 -2.68 -20.90
C PRO A 114 -33.38 -4.03 -20.35
N GLN A 115 -32.52 -4.79 -19.65
CA GLN A 115 -32.82 -6.08 -19.04
C GLN A 115 -33.50 -7.07 -20.00
N ALA A 116 -33.06 -7.11 -21.26
CA ALA A 116 -33.64 -7.97 -22.27
C ALA A 116 -33.45 -9.46 -21.91
N LEU A 117 -32.29 -9.83 -21.39
CA LEU A 117 -31.97 -11.21 -21.02
C LEU A 117 -32.88 -11.73 -19.90
N LEU A 118 -33.29 -10.85 -18.98
CA LEU A 118 -34.25 -11.19 -17.92
C LEU A 118 -35.67 -11.32 -18.47
N ARG A 119 -36.10 -10.36 -19.32
CA ARG A 119 -37.45 -10.36 -19.91
C ARG A 119 -37.70 -11.53 -20.86
N GLU A 120 -36.66 -11.96 -21.58
CA GLU A 120 -36.71 -13.09 -22.51
C GLU A 120 -36.50 -14.44 -21.82
N GLY A 121 -36.29 -14.47 -20.50
CA GLY A 121 -36.07 -15.71 -19.75
C GLY A 121 -34.72 -16.39 -20.04
N ARG A 122 -33.76 -15.67 -20.61
CA ARG A 122 -32.40 -16.15 -20.90
C ARG A 122 -31.51 -16.17 -19.67
N LEU A 123 -31.80 -15.27 -18.72
CA LEU A 123 -31.21 -15.27 -17.39
C LEU A 123 -32.33 -15.30 -16.33
N PRO A 124 -32.25 -16.19 -15.33
CA PRO A 124 -33.21 -16.20 -14.23
C PRO A 124 -33.13 -14.90 -13.40
N PRO A 125 -34.25 -14.20 -13.16
CA PRO A 125 -34.25 -12.99 -12.32
C PRO A 125 -33.69 -13.22 -10.91
N ALA A 126 -33.92 -14.40 -10.32
CA ALA A 126 -33.40 -14.76 -9.00
C ALA A 126 -31.86 -14.85 -8.96
N LEU A 127 -31.21 -15.16 -10.08
CA LEU A 127 -29.74 -15.17 -10.18
C LEU A 127 -29.17 -13.75 -10.07
N VAL A 128 -29.84 -12.76 -10.67
CA VAL A 128 -29.41 -11.35 -10.68
C VAL A 128 -29.87 -10.63 -9.42
N TYR A 129 -31.18 -10.54 -9.18
CA TYR A 129 -31.74 -9.78 -8.08
C TYR A 129 -31.47 -10.38 -6.69
N GLY A 130 -31.22 -11.70 -6.63
CA GLY A 130 -30.81 -12.37 -5.39
C GLY A 130 -29.31 -12.23 -5.07
N HIS A 131 -28.51 -11.70 -6.01
CA HIS A 131 -27.07 -11.57 -5.82
C HIS A 131 -26.73 -10.33 -5.01
N ARG A 132 -25.83 -10.46 -4.02
CA ARG A 132 -25.39 -9.33 -3.17
C ARG A 132 -24.68 -8.21 -3.94
N GLY A 133 -24.03 -8.55 -5.05
CA GLY A 133 -23.39 -7.59 -5.94
C GLY A 133 -24.34 -6.87 -6.91
N TYR A 134 -25.64 -7.18 -6.90
CA TYR A 134 -26.61 -6.38 -7.65
C TYR A 134 -27.00 -5.14 -6.85
N LEU A 135 -26.89 -3.97 -7.47
CA LEU A 135 -27.16 -2.68 -6.83
C LEU A 135 -28.39 -2.02 -7.47
N PRO A 136 -29.58 -2.08 -6.84
CA PRO A 136 -30.74 -1.35 -7.33
C PRO A 136 -30.48 0.15 -7.64
N PRO A 137 -29.68 0.90 -6.83
CA PRO A 137 -29.36 2.31 -7.13
C PRO A 137 -28.57 2.54 -8.42
N ALA A 138 -27.92 1.50 -8.97
CA ALA A 138 -27.15 1.57 -10.21
C ALA A 138 -28.00 1.38 -11.49
N GLN A 139 -29.28 1.05 -11.35
CA GLN A 139 -30.19 0.90 -12.49
C GLN A 139 -30.28 2.19 -13.32
N GLY A 140 -30.10 2.07 -14.63
CA GLY A 140 -30.15 3.17 -15.57
C GLY A 140 -28.88 4.02 -15.65
N ILE A 141 -27.86 3.76 -14.81
CA ILE A 141 -26.57 4.46 -14.90
C ILE A 141 -25.89 4.13 -16.23
N ARG A 142 -25.53 5.17 -16.98
CA ARG A 142 -24.77 5.08 -18.23
C ARG A 142 -23.38 5.66 -18.01
N PRO A 143 -22.32 4.83 -17.96
CA PRO A 143 -20.97 5.34 -17.76
C PRO A 143 -20.54 6.21 -18.95
N PRO A 144 -19.69 7.22 -18.72
CA PRO A 144 -19.07 7.98 -19.79
C PRO A 144 -18.38 7.05 -20.80
N GLY A 145 -18.72 7.20 -22.08
CA GLY A 145 -18.21 6.35 -23.15
C GLY A 145 -18.87 4.97 -23.29
N GLY A 146 -19.88 4.64 -22.47
CA GLY A 146 -20.66 3.40 -22.60
C GLY A 146 -19.91 2.12 -22.19
N ILE A 147 -18.71 2.24 -21.62
CA ILE A 147 -17.92 1.10 -21.13
C ILE A 147 -18.18 0.92 -19.64
N HIS A 148 -18.84 -0.17 -19.25
CA HIS A 148 -19.11 -0.47 -17.85
C HIS A 148 -17.94 -1.19 -17.17
N LEU A 149 -17.27 -2.09 -17.90
CA LEU A 149 -16.20 -2.93 -17.38
C LEU A 149 -14.85 -2.51 -18.01
N LEU A 150 -14.24 -1.44 -17.49
CA LEU A 150 -12.99 -0.91 -18.04
C LEU A 150 -11.80 -1.84 -17.77
N LEU A 151 -11.73 -2.41 -16.58
CA LEU A 151 -10.68 -3.33 -16.14
C LEU A 151 -11.32 -4.68 -15.77
N TYR A 152 -10.79 -5.78 -16.29
CA TYR A 152 -11.28 -7.13 -16.04
C TYR A 152 -10.12 -8.02 -15.64
N ALA A 153 -10.34 -8.98 -14.74
CA ALA A 153 -9.41 -10.07 -14.53
C ALA A 153 -10.12 -11.41 -14.47
N ALA A 154 -9.42 -12.45 -14.89
CA ALA A 154 -9.89 -13.83 -14.86
C ALA A 154 -8.85 -14.71 -14.18
N ASP A 155 -9.31 -15.61 -13.31
CA ASP A 155 -8.48 -16.67 -12.77
C ASP A 155 -8.60 -17.92 -13.66
N LEU A 156 -7.46 -18.33 -14.21
CA LEU A 156 -7.31 -19.45 -15.12
C LEU A 156 -6.64 -20.63 -14.45
N ALA A 157 -7.12 -21.82 -14.79
CA ALA A 157 -6.51 -23.09 -14.45
C ALA A 157 -6.31 -23.93 -15.70
N ARG A 158 -5.22 -24.69 -15.74
CA ARG A 158 -5.02 -25.70 -16.77
C ARG A 158 -5.42 -27.07 -16.24
N SER A 159 -6.31 -27.75 -16.95
CA SER A 159 -6.78 -29.10 -16.61
C SER A 159 -5.74 -30.17 -16.96
N PRO A 160 -5.89 -31.41 -16.45
CA PRO A 160 -4.97 -32.52 -16.77
C PRO A 160 -4.80 -32.82 -18.26
N ASP A 161 -5.79 -32.50 -19.09
CA ASP A 161 -5.75 -32.63 -20.56
C ASP A 161 -5.05 -31.45 -21.27
N GLY A 162 -4.56 -30.46 -20.53
CA GLY A 162 -3.82 -29.30 -21.05
C GLY A 162 -4.68 -28.12 -21.50
N ARG A 163 -6.02 -28.22 -21.45
CA ARG A 163 -6.92 -27.10 -21.79
C ARG A 163 -6.96 -26.04 -20.69
N TRP A 164 -7.13 -24.78 -21.08
CA TRP A 164 -7.32 -23.65 -20.15
C TRP A 164 -8.80 -23.41 -19.86
N TRP A 165 -9.11 -23.17 -18.58
CA TRP A 165 -10.46 -22.93 -18.09
C TRP A 165 -10.49 -21.71 -17.18
N VAL A 166 -11.56 -20.92 -17.29
CA VAL A 166 -11.86 -19.83 -16.35
C VAL A 166 -12.60 -20.39 -15.15
N PHE A 167 -12.10 -20.18 -13.94
CA PHE A 167 -12.77 -20.62 -12.72
C PHE A 167 -13.21 -19.48 -11.79
N SER A 168 -12.73 -18.25 -12.03
CA SER A 168 -13.20 -17.05 -11.35
C SER A 168 -13.12 -15.84 -12.28
N ASP A 169 -14.12 -14.97 -12.23
CA ASP A 169 -14.12 -13.64 -12.85
C ASP A 169 -14.00 -12.58 -11.76
N ARG A 170 -13.26 -11.50 -12.04
CA ARG A 170 -13.05 -10.37 -11.13
C ARG A 170 -13.36 -9.08 -11.88
N THR A 171 -14.41 -8.39 -11.44
CA THR A 171 -15.05 -7.31 -12.18
C THR A 171 -15.30 -6.06 -11.33
N GLN A 172 -15.22 -6.12 -10.00
CA GLN A 172 -15.34 -4.92 -9.16
C GLN A 172 -14.04 -4.10 -9.15
N ALA A 173 -13.07 -4.58 -8.37
CA ALA A 173 -11.78 -3.96 -8.14
C ALA A 173 -10.66 -5.02 -8.26
N PRO A 174 -10.43 -5.60 -9.45
CA PRO A 174 -9.54 -6.74 -9.61
C PRO A 174 -8.10 -6.42 -9.18
N SER A 175 -7.60 -7.17 -8.20
CA SER A 175 -6.23 -7.09 -7.69
C SER A 175 -5.31 -8.14 -8.30
N GLY A 176 -4.02 -7.86 -8.25
CA GLY A 176 -2.91 -8.70 -8.71
C GLY A 176 -2.07 -8.09 -9.82
N ALA A 177 -2.54 -7.04 -10.51
CA ALA A 177 -1.80 -6.46 -11.63
C ALA A 177 -0.52 -5.75 -11.16
N GLY A 178 -0.57 -5.07 -10.02
CA GLY A 178 0.62 -4.46 -9.42
C GLY A 178 1.60 -5.50 -8.87
N TYR A 179 1.11 -6.61 -8.31
CA TYR A 179 1.96 -7.73 -7.90
C TYR A 179 2.61 -8.43 -9.11
N ALA A 180 1.90 -8.58 -10.23
CA ALA A 180 2.46 -9.09 -11.48
C ALA A 180 3.60 -8.19 -11.99
N LEU A 181 3.40 -6.87 -11.95
CA LEU A 181 4.42 -5.89 -12.30
C LEU A 181 5.64 -5.95 -11.36
N GLU A 182 5.42 -6.01 -10.05
CA GLU A 182 6.51 -6.11 -9.07
C GLU A 182 7.29 -7.42 -9.23
N ASN A 183 6.58 -8.55 -9.41
CA ASN A 183 7.21 -9.85 -9.70
C ASN A 183 8.09 -9.75 -10.96
N ARG A 184 7.60 -9.10 -12.01
CA ARG A 184 8.37 -8.88 -13.24
C ARG A 184 9.62 -8.03 -13.01
N LEU A 185 9.52 -6.94 -12.25
CA LEU A 185 10.65 -6.06 -11.95
C LEU A 185 11.71 -6.75 -11.08
N VAL A 186 11.31 -7.62 -10.15
CA VAL A 186 12.22 -8.39 -9.30
C VAL A 186 12.87 -9.52 -10.09
N VAL A 187 12.08 -10.36 -10.77
CA VAL A 187 12.58 -11.58 -11.45
C VAL A 187 13.43 -11.24 -12.68
N SER A 188 13.07 -10.22 -13.47
CA SER A 188 13.89 -9.81 -14.64
C SER A 188 15.30 -9.34 -14.27
N ARG A 189 15.48 -8.74 -13.07
CA ARG A 189 16.80 -8.37 -12.54
C ARG A 189 17.63 -9.60 -12.12
N MET A 190 16.99 -10.71 -11.77
CA MET A 190 17.67 -11.96 -11.37
C MET A 190 18.14 -12.78 -12.57
N PHE A 191 17.41 -12.68 -13.69
CA PHE A 191 17.69 -13.41 -14.93
C PHE A 191 17.77 -12.48 -16.14
N PRO A 192 18.62 -11.43 -16.14
CA PRO A 192 18.58 -10.38 -17.15
C PRO A 192 19.02 -10.86 -18.54
N GLU A 193 19.86 -11.89 -18.60
CA GLU A 193 20.29 -12.53 -19.85
C GLU A 193 19.16 -13.38 -20.43
N LEU A 194 18.59 -14.30 -19.63
CA LEU A 194 17.46 -15.14 -20.06
C LEU A 194 16.24 -14.33 -20.46
N PHE A 195 15.94 -13.24 -19.75
CA PHE A 195 14.82 -12.37 -20.08
C PHE A 195 14.96 -11.77 -21.49
N ARG A 196 16.19 -11.40 -21.87
CA ARG A 196 16.52 -10.89 -23.22
C ARG A 196 16.60 -12.01 -24.26
N GLU A 197 17.22 -13.14 -23.94
CA GLU A 197 17.37 -14.27 -24.88
C GLU A 197 16.03 -14.92 -25.25
N LEU A 198 15.10 -14.99 -24.30
CA LEU A 198 13.75 -15.53 -24.52
C LEU A 198 12.77 -14.49 -25.08
N ASP A 199 13.22 -13.24 -25.26
CA ASP A 199 12.43 -12.11 -25.75
C ASP A 199 11.07 -11.96 -25.03
N VAL A 200 11.09 -12.02 -23.71
CA VAL A 200 9.87 -12.06 -22.90
C VAL A 200 9.05 -10.78 -23.10
N GLU A 201 7.76 -10.93 -23.43
CA GLU A 201 6.90 -9.78 -23.73
C GLU A 201 6.74 -8.82 -22.54
N HIS A 202 6.82 -7.52 -22.82
CA HIS A 202 6.74 -6.47 -21.80
C HIS A 202 5.30 -6.17 -21.37
N GLN A 203 5.08 -5.97 -20.06
CA GLN A 203 3.77 -5.61 -19.49
C GLN A 203 3.43 -4.11 -19.60
N ALA A 204 4.40 -3.25 -19.90
CA ALA A 204 4.22 -1.79 -19.97
C ALA A 204 3.10 -1.34 -20.94
N PRO A 205 2.93 -1.94 -22.15
CA PRO A 205 1.85 -1.57 -23.07
C PRO A 205 0.45 -1.70 -22.46
N PHE A 206 0.20 -2.68 -21.59
CA PHE A 206 -1.08 -2.85 -20.92
C PHE A 206 -1.42 -1.65 -20.02
N PHE A 207 -0.48 -1.21 -19.19
CA PHE A 207 -0.67 -0.03 -18.34
C PHE A 207 -0.79 1.26 -19.16
N ALA A 208 -0.14 1.32 -20.33
CA ALA A 208 -0.28 2.43 -21.27
C ALA A 208 -1.71 2.47 -21.83
N ALA A 209 -2.23 1.32 -22.25
CA ALA A 209 -3.60 1.15 -22.72
C ALA A 209 -4.62 1.50 -21.64
N LEU A 210 -4.38 1.11 -20.38
CA LEU A 210 -5.22 1.50 -19.24
C LEU A 210 -5.27 3.02 -19.06
N ARG A 211 -4.11 3.68 -19.01
CA ARG A 211 -4.04 5.15 -18.88
C ARG A 211 -4.74 5.85 -20.05
N ALA A 212 -4.50 5.38 -21.27
CA ALA A 212 -5.11 5.94 -22.48
C ALA A 212 -6.63 5.73 -22.50
N SER A 213 -7.11 4.56 -22.08
CA SER A 213 -8.54 4.24 -22.03
C SER A 213 -9.29 5.12 -21.03
N ILE A 214 -8.75 5.32 -19.83
CA ILE A 214 -9.33 6.21 -18.83
C ILE A 214 -9.43 7.64 -19.38
N ALA A 215 -8.33 8.17 -19.94
CA ALA A 215 -8.29 9.52 -20.50
C ALA A 215 -9.22 9.69 -21.72
N ARG A 216 -9.46 8.61 -22.49
CA ARG A 216 -10.38 8.61 -23.64
C ARG A 216 -11.84 8.71 -23.22
N HIS A 217 -12.25 7.93 -22.22
CA HIS A 217 -13.66 7.80 -21.84
C HIS A 217 -14.10 8.81 -20.78
N ALA A 218 -13.16 9.39 -20.04
CA ALA A 218 -13.49 10.34 -18.99
C ALA A 218 -14.19 11.60 -19.53
N PRO A 219 -15.16 12.16 -18.79
CA PRO A 219 -15.82 13.41 -19.15
C PRO A 219 -14.81 14.54 -19.32
N ARG A 220 -15.08 15.41 -20.30
CA ARG A 220 -14.27 16.60 -20.62
C ARG A 220 -15.05 17.88 -20.32
N GLY A 221 -14.34 18.98 -20.14
CA GLY A 221 -14.89 20.27 -19.68
C GLY A 221 -14.51 20.54 -18.23
N ASP A 222 -14.72 21.76 -17.75
CA ASP A 222 -14.52 22.16 -16.35
C ASP A 222 -13.07 22.16 -15.80
N GLY A 223 -12.05 22.23 -16.68
CA GLY A 223 -10.64 22.42 -16.29
C GLY A 223 -9.68 21.33 -16.79
N PRO A 224 -8.46 21.25 -16.23
CA PRO A 224 -7.50 20.23 -16.61
C PRO A 224 -7.97 18.84 -16.17
N HIS A 225 -7.82 17.85 -17.06
CA HIS A 225 -8.21 16.48 -16.78
C HIS A 225 -7.42 15.91 -15.59
N LEU A 226 -8.15 15.36 -14.60
CA LEU A 226 -7.59 14.78 -13.38
C LEU A 226 -8.22 13.40 -13.17
N THR A 227 -7.37 12.38 -13.19
CA THR A 227 -7.69 11.00 -12.80
C THR A 227 -7.07 10.73 -11.43
N VAL A 228 -7.82 10.10 -10.53
CA VAL A 228 -7.34 9.67 -9.21
C VAL A 228 -7.54 8.17 -9.02
N LEU A 229 -6.75 7.55 -8.13
CA LEU A 229 -6.92 6.15 -7.73
C LEU A 229 -7.47 6.12 -6.30
N LEU A 230 -8.71 5.67 -6.13
CA LEU A 230 -9.41 5.60 -4.85
C LEU A 230 -9.05 4.30 -4.13
N THR A 231 -8.48 4.42 -2.94
CA THR A 231 -8.08 3.30 -2.07
C THR A 231 -8.88 3.30 -0.76
N PRO A 232 -9.22 2.13 -0.20
CA PRO A 232 -9.77 2.01 1.16
C PRO A 232 -8.76 2.35 2.27
N GLY A 233 -7.49 2.60 1.92
CA GLY A 233 -6.45 3.02 2.86
C GLY A 233 -5.49 1.89 3.27
N PRO A 234 -4.55 2.21 4.18
CA PRO A 234 -3.37 1.38 4.45
C PRO A 234 -3.66 0.03 5.11
N TYR A 235 -4.80 -0.10 5.77
CA TYR A 235 -5.22 -1.35 6.42
C TYR A 235 -5.81 -2.40 5.45
N ASN A 236 -5.90 -2.08 4.16
CA ASN A 236 -6.35 -3.04 3.16
C ASN A 236 -5.25 -4.01 2.73
N GLU A 237 -5.62 -5.28 2.56
CA GLU A 237 -4.74 -6.38 2.17
C GLU A 237 -3.91 -6.15 0.89
N THR A 238 -4.41 -5.32 -0.03
CA THR A 238 -3.75 -5.00 -1.31
C THR A 238 -3.30 -3.55 -1.44
N TYR A 239 -3.18 -2.80 -0.32
CA TYR A 239 -2.78 -1.39 -0.36
C TYR A 239 -1.43 -1.16 -1.06
N PHE A 240 -0.46 -2.07 -0.88
CA PHE A 240 0.82 -2.02 -1.59
C PHE A 240 0.64 -1.89 -3.11
N GLU A 241 -0.23 -2.73 -3.70
CA GLU A 241 -0.54 -2.70 -5.12
C GLU A 241 -1.16 -1.35 -5.53
N HIS A 242 -2.04 -0.78 -4.69
CA HIS A 242 -2.70 0.49 -4.98
C HIS A 242 -1.69 1.62 -5.11
N ALA A 243 -0.75 1.70 -4.16
CA ALA A 243 0.32 2.69 -4.17
C ALA A 243 1.28 2.49 -5.35
N LEU A 244 1.64 1.24 -5.66
CA LEU A 244 2.50 0.91 -6.80
C LEU A 244 1.87 1.33 -8.13
N ILE A 245 0.61 0.93 -8.37
CA ILE A 245 -0.12 1.24 -9.60
C ILE A 245 -0.37 2.75 -9.72
N ALA A 246 -0.76 3.43 -8.63
CA ALA A 246 -0.97 4.88 -8.63
C ALA A 246 0.30 5.62 -9.09
N ARG A 247 1.46 5.27 -8.51
CA ARG A 247 2.76 5.82 -8.89
C ARG A 247 3.13 5.48 -10.34
N TYR A 248 2.92 4.25 -10.76
CA TYR A 248 3.27 3.78 -12.11
C TYR A 248 2.42 4.45 -13.21
N LEU A 249 1.13 4.65 -12.96
CA LEU A 249 0.22 5.34 -13.89
C LEU A 249 0.31 6.87 -13.79
N GLY A 250 0.85 7.40 -12.70
CA GLY A 250 0.94 8.83 -12.43
C GLY A 250 -0.37 9.45 -11.94
N PHE A 251 -1.19 8.68 -11.22
CA PHE A 251 -2.44 9.13 -10.63
C PHE A 251 -2.25 9.44 -9.13
N PRO A 252 -2.82 10.52 -8.59
CA PRO A 252 -2.88 10.72 -7.14
C PRO A 252 -3.61 9.56 -6.46
N LEU A 253 -2.99 8.98 -5.42
CA LEU A 253 -3.61 8.01 -4.53
C LEU A 253 -4.46 8.74 -3.49
N VAL A 254 -5.76 8.47 -3.47
CA VAL A 254 -6.72 9.19 -2.63
C VAL A 254 -7.60 8.23 -1.84
N GLU A 255 -8.02 8.63 -0.65
CA GLU A 255 -9.03 7.93 0.14
C GLU A 255 -10.40 8.61 -0.03
N GLY A 256 -11.49 7.97 0.42
CA GLY A 256 -12.83 8.57 0.33
C GLY A 256 -12.90 9.94 1.01
N SER A 257 -12.19 10.08 2.13
CA SER A 257 -12.06 11.32 2.89
C SER A 257 -11.27 12.41 2.16
N ASP A 258 -10.51 12.12 1.09
CA ASP A 258 -9.84 13.14 0.27
C ASP A 258 -10.77 13.78 -0.76
N LEU A 259 -11.91 13.14 -1.04
CA LEU A 259 -12.85 13.53 -2.08
C LEU A 259 -14.12 14.13 -1.46
N THR A 260 -14.79 14.98 -2.24
CA THR A 260 -16.09 15.56 -1.89
C THR A 260 -16.94 15.77 -3.13
N VAL A 261 -18.26 15.72 -2.97
CA VAL A 261 -19.22 15.95 -4.06
C VAL A 261 -19.85 17.32 -3.89
N ARG A 262 -19.82 18.13 -4.95
CA ARG A 262 -20.50 19.44 -5.03
C ARG A 262 -21.07 19.63 -6.43
N ASP A 263 -22.32 20.09 -6.50
CA ASP A 263 -23.06 20.32 -7.75
C ASP A 263 -23.05 19.10 -8.69
N GLY A 264 -23.18 17.90 -8.12
CA GLY A 264 -23.17 16.64 -8.86
C GLY A 264 -21.84 16.31 -9.53
N ARG A 265 -20.72 16.90 -9.06
CA ARG A 265 -19.35 16.64 -9.53
C ARG A 265 -18.46 16.23 -8.36
N VAL A 266 -17.45 15.40 -8.64
CA VAL A 266 -16.44 15.01 -7.65
C VAL A 266 -15.25 15.98 -7.67
N TRP A 267 -14.77 16.32 -6.48
CA TRP A 267 -13.66 17.23 -6.23
C TRP A 267 -12.65 16.62 -5.27
N LEU A 268 -11.36 16.84 -5.53
CA LEU A 268 -10.24 16.52 -4.66
C LEU A 268 -9.95 17.70 -3.74
N LYS A 269 -9.88 17.44 -2.42
CA LYS A 269 -9.47 18.42 -1.41
C LYS A 269 -7.95 18.59 -1.42
N THR A 270 -7.48 19.76 -1.82
CA THR A 270 -6.05 20.12 -1.83
C THR A 270 -5.79 21.33 -0.96
N VAL A 271 -4.53 21.54 -0.58
CA VAL A 271 -4.11 22.76 0.13
C VAL A 271 -4.34 24.04 -0.68
N GLU A 272 -4.49 23.93 -2.01
CA GLU A 272 -4.83 25.02 -2.93
C GLU A 272 -6.35 25.25 -3.06
N GLY A 273 -7.17 24.34 -2.54
CA GLY A 273 -8.63 24.33 -2.72
C GLY A 273 -9.14 23.09 -3.43
N LEU A 274 -10.36 23.14 -3.95
CA LEU A 274 -11.01 21.99 -4.60
C LEU A 274 -10.57 21.86 -6.05
N LYS A 275 -10.16 20.66 -6.47
CA LYS A 275 -9.80 20.35 -7.86
C LYS A 275 -10.74 19.32 -8.48
N ARG A 276 -11.22 19.60 -9.68
CA ARG A 276 -12.22 18.77 -10.38
C ARG A 276 -11.66 17.39 -10.73
N VAL A 277 -12.33 16.30 -10.28
CA VAL A 277 -11.93 14.91 -10.57
C VAL A 277 -12.79 14.29 -11.68
N HIS A 278 -12.19 13.94 -12.80
CA HIS A 278 -12.89 13.50 -14.00
C HIS A 278 -13.03 11.99 -14.09
N ALA A 279 -12.05 11.25 -13.54
CA ALA A 279 -12.08 9.79 -13.48
C ALA A 279 -11.54 9.26 -12.16
N ILE A 280 -12.11 8.16 -11.70
CA ILE A 280 -11.72 7.46 -10.48
C ILE A 280 -11.49 5.99 -10.84
N VAL A 281 -10.25 5.53 -10.65
CA VAL A 281 -9.93 4.10 -10.63
C VAL A 281 -10.15 3.61 -9.21
N ARG A 282 -11.23 2.86 -8.96
CA ARG A 282 -11.57 2.42 -7.61
C ARG A 282 -10.90 1.09 -7.27
N ARG A 283 -10.47 0.98 -6.02
CA ARG A 283 -9.84 -0.22 -5.45
C ARG A 283 -10.59 -0.75 -4.23
N GLN A 284 -11.90 -0.52 -4.21
CA GLN A 284 -12.82 -0.98 -3.17
C GLN A 284 -14.09 -1.53 -3.82
N ASP A 285 -14.77 -2.39 -3.07
CA ASP A 285 -16.03 -3.01 -3.47
C ASP A 285 -17.14 -1.95 -3.62
N ASP A 286 -18.15 -2.32 -4.40
CA ASP A 286 -19.24 -1.46 -4.81
C ASP A 286 -19.97 -0.79 -3.63
N ASP A 287 -20.38 -1.58 -2.64
CA ASP A 287 -21.19 -1.13 -1.49
C ASP A 287 -20.46 -0.07 -0.65
N TYR A 288 -19.14 -0.15 -0.55
CA TYR A 288 -18.33 0.81 0.19
C TYR A 288 -18.16 2.15 -0.53
N CYS A 289 -18.54 2.30 -1.80
CA CYS A 289 -18.23 3.49 -2.60
C CYS A 289 -19.01 4.75 -2.21
N ASP A 290 -20.23 4.62 -1.67
CA ASP A 290 -21.09 5.76 -1.34
C ASP A 290 -21.96 5.47 -0.12
N PRO A 291 -21.71 6.12 1.04
CA PRO A 291 -22.51 5.90 2.24
C PRO A 291 -23.92 6.50 2.18
N LEU A 292 -24.24 7.39 1.23
CA LEU A 292 -25.58 7.97 1.15
C LEU A 292 -26.60 7.03 0.48
N GLU A 293 -26.18 6.33 -0.57
CA GLU A 293 -27.10 5.49 -1.37
C GLU A 293 -26.81 3.98 -1.28
N LEU A 294 -25.60 3.57 -0.87
CA LEU A 294 -25.20 2.17 -0.83
C LEU A 294 -25.10 1.67 0.62
N ARG A 295 -23.96 1.90 1.28
CA ARG A 295 -23.68 1.37 2.62
C ARG A 295 -23.47 2.46 3.66
N ALA A 296 -24.50 2.72 4.47
CA ALA A 296 -24.53 3.83 5.43
C ALA A 296 -23.46 3.79 6.53
N ASP A 297 -22.98 2.62 6.94
CA ASP A 297 -21.89 2.45 7.93
C ASP A 297 -20.48 2.55 7.30
N SER A 298 -20.37 2.76 5.98
CA SER A 298 -19.07 2.89 5.31
C SER A 298 -18.39 4.22 5.62
N ALA A 299 -17.16 4.16 6.15
CA ALA A 299 -16.26 5.31 6.26
C ALA A 299 -15.29 5.43 5.06
N LEU A 300 -15.38 4.52 4.08
CA LEU A 300 -14.43 4.43 2.97
C LEU A 300 -14.89 5.15 1.70
N GLY A 301 -16.20 5.37 1.57
CA GLY A 301 -16.81 5.91 0.37
C GLY A 301 -16.76 7.44 0.26
N VAL A 302 -17.31 7.95 -0.84
CA VAL A 302 -17.50 9.38 -1.07
C VAL A 302 -19.01 9.65 -1.10
N PRO A 303 -19.56 10.39 -0.11
CA PRO A 303 -20.98 10.74 -0.08
C PRO A 303 -21.45 11.40 -1.39
N GLY A 304 -22.42 10.79 -2.07
CA GLY A 304 -23.00 11.31 -3.32
C GLY A 304 -22.27 10.89 -4.60
N LEU A 305 -21.36 9.93 -4.52
CA LEU A 305 -20.64 9.39 -5.67
C LEU A 305 -21.58 8.67 -6.65
N THR A 306 -22.60 7.98 -6.15
CA THR A 306 -23.59 7.26 -6.97
C THR A 306 -24.35 8.23 -7.86
N GLU A 307 -24.77 9.38 -7.33
CA GLU A 307 -25.40 10.45 -8.09
C GLU A 307 -24.45 11.03 -9.16
N CYS A 308 -23.17 11.20 -8.86
CA CYS A 308 -22.19 11.64 -9.86
C CYS A 308 -22.04 10.63 -11.01
N ALA A 309 -22.01 9.33 -10.68
CA ALA A 309 -21.99 8.25 -11.67
C ALA A 309 -23.26 8.26 -12.54
N ARG A 310 -24.42 8.45 -11.93
CA ARG A 310 -25.73 8.55 -12.60
C ARG A 310 -25.80 9.72 -13.59
N ARG A 311 -25.23 10.87 -13.22
CA ARG A 311 -25.11 12.05 -14.10
C ARG A 311 -24.08 11.89 -15.21
N GLY A 312 -23.22 10.87 -15.14
CA GLY A 312 -22.05 10.75 -16.03
C GLY A 312 -21.02 11.87 -15.82
N SER A 313 -21.01 12.52 -14.66
CA SER A 313 -20.08 13.61 -14.37
C SER A 313 -18.69 13.09 -13.99
N VAL A 314 -18.56 11.81 -13.67
CA VAL A 314 -17.27 11.16 -13.39
C VAL A 314 -17.25 9.78 -14.03
N LEU A 315 -16.11 9.39 -14.59
CA LEU A 315 -15.87 8.00 -15.00
C LEU A 315 -15.45 7.19 -13.79
N LEU A 316 -16.19 6.12 -13.47
CA LEU A 316 -15.78 5.13 -12.47
C LEU A 316 -15.23 3.90 -13.19
N ALA A 317 -13.97 3.56 -12.93
CA ALA A 317 -13.32 2.36 -13.44
C ALA A 317 -13.17 1.35 -12.28
N ASN A 318 -14.03 0.33 -12.16
CA ASN A 318 -15.20 0.00 -13.00
C ASN A 318 -16.51 0.65 -12.55
N SER A 319 -17.55 0.58 -13.39
CA SER A 319 -18.90 1.02 -13.01
C SER A 319 -19.39 0.32 -11.74
N LEU A 320 -20.21 1.04 -10.97
CA LEU A 320 -20.93 0.48 -9.83
C LEU A 320 -21.86 -0.64 -10.30
N GLY A 321 -21.94 -1.71 -9.51
CA GLY A 321 -22.79 -2.86 -9.76
C GLY A 321 -22.11 -3.97 -10.58
N SER A 322 -20.86 -3.77 -11.00
CA SER A 322 -20.07 -4.78 -11.71
C SER A 322 -19.82 -6.04 -10.87
N GLY A 323 -20.01 -5.99 -9.54
CA GLY A 323 -19.91 -7.16 -8.67
C GLY A 323 -20.91 -8.26 -8.93
N VAL A 324 -22.03 -7.98 -9.61
CA VAL A 324 -22.99 -9.01 -10.03
C VAL A 324 -22.38 -10.05 -10.98
N LEU A 325 -21.35 -9.64 -11.75
CA LEU A 325 -20.69 -10.50 -12.74
C LEU A 325 -19.70 -11.49 -12.13
N GLU A 326 -19.30 -11.33 -10.86
CA GLU A 326 -18.40 -12.27 -10.17
C GLU A 326 -19.13 -13.54 -9.69
N SER A 327 -20.45 -13.61 -9.93
CA SER A 327 -21.30 -14.74 -9.56
C SER A 327 -20.91 -16.00 -10.34
N GLY A 328 -20.48 -17.05 -9.62
CA GLY A 328 -20.19 -18.35 -10.22
C GLY A 328 -21.42 -18.98 -10.91
N ALA A 329 -22.63 -18.58 -10.53
CA ALA A 329 -23.86 -19.08 -11.13
C ALA A 329 -23.99 -18.70 -12.62
N LEU A 330 -23.31 -17.65 -13.08
CA LEU A 330 -23.36 -17.22 -14.48
C LEU A 330 -22.72 -18.23 -15.43
N TYR A 331 -21.81 -19.08 -14.96
CA TYR A 331 -20.95 -19.91 -15.81
C TYR A 331 -21.72 -20.88 -16.70
N GLY A 332 -22.83 -21.45 -16.20
CA GLY A 332 -23.70 -22.30 -17.00
C GLY A 332 -24.41 -21.57 -18.15
N TYR A 333 -24.58 -20.25 -18.03
CA TYR A 333 -25.32 -19.43 -19.01
C TYR A 333 -24.38 -18.74 -20.03
N LEU A 334 -23.11 -18.55 -19.71
CA LEU A 334 -22.16 -17.80 -20.55
C LEU A 334 -22.03 -18.31 -22.01
N PRO A 335 -22.02 -19.62 -22.30
CA PRO A 335 -21.95 -20.10 -23.68
C PRO A 335 -23.12 -19.59 -24.55
N ALA A 336 -24.36 -19.76 -24.06
CA ALA A 336 -25.56 -19.31 -24.75
C ALA A 336 -25.65 -17.78 -24.83
N LEU A 337 -25.25 -17.09 -23.76
CA LEU A 337 -25.19 -15.62 -23.75
C LEU A 337 -24.15 -15.07 -24.72
N CYS A 338 -23.04 -15.78 -24.93
CA CYS A 338 -22.02 -15.38 -25.90
C CYS A 338 -22.56 -15.41 -27.32
N GLU A 339 -23.26 -16.47 -27.70
CA GLU A 339 -23.89 -16.58 -29.02
C GLU A 339 -24.96 -15.50 -29.21
N GLN A 340 -25.77 -15.22 -28.18
CA GLN A 340 -26.83 -14.22 -28.27
C GLN A 340 -26.29 -12.78 -28.33
N LEU A 341 -25.30 -12.42 -27.50
CA LEU A 341 -24.82 -11.05 -27.38
C LEU A 341 -23.70 -10.71 -28.38
N LEU A 342 -22.83 -11.69 -28.71
CA LEU A 342 -21.67 -11.47 -29.57
C LEU A 342 -21.77 -12.18 -30.93
N GLY A 343 -22.71 -13.10 -31.12
CA GLY A 343 -22.86 -13.85 -32.38
C GLY A 343 -21.75 -14.88 -32.62
N GLU A 344 -20.98 -15.24 -31.59
CA GLU A 344 -19.86 -16.20 -31.67
C GLU A 344 -19.86 -17.15 -30.46
N PRO A 345 -19.37 -18.39 -30.61
CA PRO A 345 -19.25 -19.32 -29.48
C PRO A 345 -18.19 -18.84 -28.48
N LEU A 346 -18.38 -19.23 -27.22
CA LEU A 346 -17.43 -18.93 -26.14
C LEU A 346 -16.10 -19.67 -26.38
N ARG A 347 -15.00 -18.91 -26.52
CA ARG A 347 -13.66 -19.42 -26.85
C ARG A 347 -12.95 -20.10 -25.69
N LEU A 348 -13.02 -19.50 -24.49
CA LEU A 348 -12.46 -20.05 -23.26
C LEU A 348 -13.59 -20.58 -22.38
N PRO A 349 -13.64 -21.89 -22.11
CA PRO A 349 -14.69 -22.47 -21.29
C PRO A 349 -14.53 -22.06 -19.82
N SER A 350 -15.65 -22.06 -19.10
CA SER A 350 -15.66 -21.98 -17.64
C SER A 350 -15.68 -23.36 -17.02
N VAL A 351 -15.21 -23.48 -15.77
CA VAL A 351 -15.41 -24.71 -14.99
C VAL A 351 -16.89 -25.09 -14.96
N ALA A 352 -17.19 -26.38 -15.16
CA ALA A 352 -18.56 -26.86 -15.13
C ALA A 352 -19.23 -26.49 -13.81
N THR A 353 -20.37 -25.80 -13.90
CA THR A 353 -21.01 -25.18 -12.75
C THR A 353 -22.53 -25.36 -12.82
N TRP A 354 -23.10 -25.79 -11.70
CA TRP A 354 -24.53 -25.97 -11.48
C TRP A 354 -25.00 -24.91 -10.50
N TRP A 355 -25.92 -24.06 -10.94
CA TRP A 355 -26.60 -23.15 -10.02
C TRP A 355 -27.74 -23.89 -9.33
N LEU A 356 -27.63 -24.06 -8.01
CA LEU A 356 -28.55 -24.93 -7.28
C LEU A 356 -29.95 -24.32 -7.13
N GLY A 357 -30.14 -23.05 -7.52
CA GLY A 357 -31.47 -22.43 -7.63
C GLY A 357 -32.35 -23.04 -8.72
N GLU A 358 -31.75 -23.75 -9.69
CA GLU A 358 -32.48 -24.50 -10.70
C GLU A 358 -32.68 -25.96 -10.25
N PRO A 359 -33.93 -26.46 -10.13
CA PRO A 359 -34.20 -27.80 -9.58
C PRO A 359 -33.48 -28.94 -10.31
N ALA A 360 -33.45 -28.89 -11.65
CA ALA A 360 -32.76 -29.90 -12.45
C ALA A 360 -31.24 -29.91 -12.20
N ALA A 361 -30.64 -28.73 -12.05
CA ALA A 361 -29.22 -28.61 -11.75
C ALA A 361 -28.88 -29.07 -10.32
N LEU A 362 -29.78 -28.82 -9.35
CA LEU A 362 -29.64 -29.30 -7.97
C LEU A 362 -29.66 -30.83 -7.91
N ASP A 363 -30.60 -31.47 -8.60
CA ASP A 363 -30.72 -32.92 -8.60
C ASP A 363 -29.51 -33.60 -9.27
N ASP A 364 -29.05 -33.08 -10.42
CA ASP A 364 -27.86 -33.59 -11.11
C ASP A 364 -26.60 -33.41 -10.25
N ALA A 365 -26.41 -32.23 -9.64
CA ALA A 365 -25.28 -31.97 -8.76
C ALA A 365 -25.26 -32.93 -7.55
N TRP A 366 -26.43 -33.27 -6.98
CA TRP A 366 -26.48 -34.17 -5.84
C TRP A 366 -26.18 -35.63 -6.19
N GLN A 367 -26.47 -36.05 -7.43
CA GLN A 367 -26.12 -37.39 -7.93
C GLN A 367 -24.61 -37.55 -8.09
N ARG A 368 -23.90 -36.49 -8.44
CA ARG A 368 -22.44 -36.48 -8.71
C ARG A 368 -21.61 -35.80 -7.64
N LEU A 369 -22.16 -35.63 -6.43
CA LEU A 369 -21.58 -34.79 -5.39
C LEU A 369 -20.10 -35.12 -5.09
N ASP A 370 -19.68 -36.38 -5.20
CA ASP A 370 -18.31 -36.83 -4.92
C ASP A 370 -17.25 -36.20 -5.87
N GLU A 371 -17.68 -35.73 -7.04
CA GLU A 371 -16.85 -35.06 -8.05
C GLU A 371 -16.89 -33.52 -7.93
N LEU A 372 -17.77 -32.99 -7.08
CA LEU A 372 -18.09 -31.56 -7.01
C LEU A 372 -17.62 -30.90 -5.71
N ILE A 373 -17.49 -29.59 -5.79
CA ILE A 373 -17.36 -28.69 -4.65
C ILE A 373 -18.64 -27.86 -4.55
N VAL A 374 -19.20 -27.76 -3.36
CA VAL A 374 -20.32 -26.86 -3.07
C VAL A 374 -19.79 -25.61 -2.37
N LYS A 375 -20.19 -24.43 -2.88
CA LYS A 375 -19.84 -23.14 -2.29
C LYS A 375 -20.98 -22.12 -2.44
N PRO A 376 -21.04 -21.09 -1.59
CA PRO A 376 -21.93 -19.96 -1.81
C PRO A 376 -21.64 -19.25 -3.15
N VAL A 377 -22.67 -18.62 -3.73
CA VAL A 377 -22.58 -17.86 -4.99
C VAL A 377 -21.71 -16.60 -4.83
N GLY A 378 -21.71 -15.97 -3.64
CA GLY A 378 -20.97 -14.75 -3.37
C GLY A 378 -19.49 -14.99 -3.05
N THR A 379 -18.66 -13.97 -3.32
CA THR A 379 -17.20 -14.01 -3.12
C THR A 379 -16.73 -13.65 -1.72
N SER A 380 -17.60 -13.07 -0.86
CA SER A 380 -17.25 -12.82 0.54
C SER A 380 -16.94 -14.14 1.22
N ALA A 381 -15.75 -14.24 1.81
CA ALA A 381 -15.29 -15.35 2.62
C ALA A 381 -16.39 -15.76 3.61
N SER A 382 -17.20 -16.75 3.22
CA SER A 382 -17.98 -17.49 4.19
C SER A 382 -16.97 -18.13 5.14
N GLN A 383 -17.23 -18.03 6.45
CA GLN A 383 -16.44 -18.73 7.47
C GLN A 383 -16.33 -20.24 7.12
N ASP A 384 -17.33 -20.76 6.42
CA ASP A 384 -17.35 -22.08 5.81
C ASP A 384 -16.80 -22.01 4.39
N GLY A 385 -15.54 -22.43 4.18
CA GLY A 385 -14.92 -22.46 2.85
C GLY A 385 -15.61 -23.44 1.87
N PRO A 386 -15.01 -23.70 0.68
CA PRO A 386 -15.54 -24.69 -0.25
C PRO A 386 -15.70 -26.06 0.42
N VAL A 387 -16.85 -26.70 0.23
CA VAL A 387 -17.14 -28.03 0.76
C VAL A 387 -16.90 -29.08 -0.33
N PHE A 388 -15.93 -29.97 -0.12
CA PHE A 388 -15.58 -31.03 -1.06
C PHE A 388 -16.51 -32.22 -0.87
N GLY A 389 -17.31 -32.56 -1.88
CA GLY A 389 -18.33 -33.60 -1.74
C GLY A 389 -17.76 -34.97 -1.36
N ARG A 390 -16.60 -35.35 -1.91
CA ARG A 390 -15.89 -36.60 -1.57
C ARG A 390 -15.48 -36.74 -0.10
N GLU A 391 -15.32 -35.62 0.62
CA GLU A 391 -14.85 -35.61 2.01
C GLU A 391 -16.04 -35.69 2.99
N LEU A 392 -17.27 -35.67 2.47
CA LEU A 392 -18.47 -35.68 3.28
C LEU A 392 -18.84 -37.10 3.72
N SER A 393 -18.99 -37.29 5.02
CA SER A 393 -19.71 -38.45 5.56
C SER A 393 -21.19 -38.40 5.15
N ALA A 394 -21.88 -39.55 5.20
CA ALA A 394 -23.32 -39.61 4.91
C ALA A 394 -24.15 -38.63 5.77
N THR A 395 -23.78 -38.49 7.05
CA THR A 395 -24.41 -37.53 7.98
C THR A 395 -24.19 -36.07 7.58
N ARG A 396 -22.96 -35.70 7.22
CA ARG A 396 -22.65 -34.34 6.76
C ARG A 396 -23.26 -34.02 5.40
N ARG A 397 -23.35 -35.02 4.51
CA ARG A 397 -24.03 -34.89 3.21
C ARG A 397 -25.52 -34.62 3.38
N ALA A 398 -26.20 -35.31 4.31
CA ALA A 398 -27.60 -35.06 4.61
C ALA A 398 -27.82 -33.64 5.19
N ALA A 399 -26.98 -33.23 6.14
CA ALA A 399 -27.03 -31.88 6.73
C ALA A 399 -26.81 -30.78 5.68
N LEU A 400 -25.82 -30.95 4.80
CA LEU A 400 -25.57 -30.02 3.70
C LEU A 400 -26.77 -29.95 2.74
N ARG A 401 -27.43 -31.08 2.45
CA ARG A 401 -28.62 -31.09 1.59
C ARG A 401 -29.74 -30.27 2.19
N GLU A 402 -30.00 -30.44 3.48
CA GLU A 402 -31.04 -29.70 4.20
C GLU A 402 -30.72 -28.19 4.23
N GLN A 403 -29.47 -27.83 4.51
CA GLN A 403 -29.01 -26.44 4.48
C GLN A 403 -29.17 -25.81 3.09
N VAL A 404 -28.78 -26.52 2.03
CA VAL A 404 -28.92 -26.04 0.65
C VAL A 404 -30.39 -25.92 0.26
N ALA A 405 -31.24 -26.88 0.64
CA ALA A 405 -32.67 -26.88 0.33
C ALA A 405 -33.43 -25.68 0.92
N GLN A 406 -32.96 -25.09 2.03
CA GLN A 406 -33.55 -23.89 2.61
C GLN A 406 -33.37 -22.64 1.72
N GLN A 407 -32.21 -22.51 1.06
CA GLN A 407 -31.88 -21.35 0.23
C GLN A 407 -31.04 -21.76 -1.00
N PRO A 408 -31.61 -22.56 -1.92
CA PRO A 408 -30.84 -23.23 -2.98
C PRO A 408 -30.19 -22.24 -3.95
N HIS A 409 -30.85 -21.13 -4.23
CA HIS A 409 -30.36 -20.05 -5.08
C HIS A 409 -29.06 -19.38 -4.59
N ARG A 410 -28.65 -19.59 -3.33
CA ARG A 410 -27.41 -19.03 -2.75
C ARG A 410 -26.19 -19.90 -2.97
N TYR A 411 -26.34 -21.08 -3.55
CA TYR A 411 -25.25 -22.05 -3.71
C TYR A 411 -25.00 -22.40 -5.17
N VAL A 412 -23.74 -22.73 -5.44
CA VAL A 412 -23.31 -23.38 -6.68
C VAL A 412 -22.57 -24.66 -6.35
N ALA A 413 -22.73 -25.67 -7.19
CA ALA A 413 -21.81 -26.79 -7.25
C ALA A 413 -20.89 -26.61 -8.46
N GLN A 414 -19.61 -26.90 -8.30
CA GLN A 414 -18.62 -26.79 -9.37
C GLN A 414 -17.79 -28.06 -9.47
N GLU A 415 -17.42 -28.44 -10.68
CA GLU A 415 -16.48 -29.53 -10.90
C GLU A 415 -15.14 -29.23 -10.21
N TRP A 416 -14.62 -30.22 -9.49
CA TRP A 416 -13.30 -30.09 -8.89
C TRP A 416 -12.20 -30.32 -9.93
N VAL A 417 -11.58 -29.23 -10.37
CA VAL A 417 -10.47 -29.27 -11.33
C VAL A 417 -9.15 -29.47 -10.60
N ARG A 418 -8.41 -30.51 -11.01
CA ARG A 418 -7.02 -30.72 -10.59
C ARG A 418 -6.12 -29.76 -11.35
N LEU A 419 -5.68 -28.71 -10.65
CA LEU A 419 -4.80 -27.68 -11.20
C LEU A 419 -3.48 -28.26 -11.70
N SER A 420 -2.94 -27.68 -12.78
CA SER A 420 -1.60 -27.99 -13.28
C SER A 420 -0.53 -27.68 -12.24
N GLN A 421 0.64 -28.27 -12.45
CA GLN A 421 1.79 -28.12 -11.56
C GLN A 421 3.00 -27.54 -12.30
N ALA A 422 3.77 -26.70 -11.61
CA ALA A 422 4.98 -26.08 -12.13
C ALA A 422 6.14 -26.18 -11.12
N PRO A 423 7.39 -26.11 -11.56
CA PRO A 423 8.55 -26.15 -10.68
C PRO A 423 8.66 -24.91 -9.81
N ALA A 424 8.87 -25.10 -8.52
CA ALA A 424 9.24 -24.07 -7.57
C ALA A 424 10.51 -24.48 -6.82
N LEU A 425 11.33 -23.52 -6.38
CA LEU A 425 12.48 -23.82 -5.55
C LEU A 425 12.03 -24.20 -4.14
N ASP A 426 12.56 -25.31 -3.64
CA ASP A 426 12.35 -25.69 -2.25
C ASP A 426 13.14 -24.74 -1.33
N ARG A 427 12.43 -23.91 -0.56
CA ARG A 427 13.07 -22.96 0.37
C ARG A 427 13.85 -23.66 1.49
N ALA A 428 13.42 -24.84 1.94
CA ALA A 428 14.13 -25.62 2.95
C ALA A 428 15.34 -26.35 2.34
N ARG A 429 15.27 -26.69 1.05
CA ARG A 429 16.33 -27.37 0.31
C ARG A 429 16.56 -26.67 -1.04
N PRO A 430 17.23 -25.50 -1.07
CA PRO A 430 17.35 -24.65 -2.28
C PRO A 430 18.05 -25.30 -3.48
N ARG A 431 18.53 -26.54 -3.34
CA ARG A 431 19.07 -27.38 -4.41
C ARG A 431 18.03 -28.27 -5.10
N GLN A 432 16.76 -28.23 -4.68
CA GLN A 432 15.71 -29.10 -5.18
C GLN A 432 14.54 -28.29 -5.71
N LEU A 433 14.00 -28.75 -6.83
CA LEU A 433 12.71 -28.28 -7.33
C LEU A 433 11.59 -29.16 -6.74
N MET A 434 10.49 -28.51 -6.37
CA MET A 434 9.23 -29.17 -6.02
C MET A 434 8.17 -28.86 -7.08
N ALA A 435 7.25 -29.80 -7.28
CA ALA A 435 6.05 -29.57 -8.09
C ALA A 435 5.00 -28.88 -7.22
N CYS A 436 4.57 -27.69 -7.62
CA CYS A 436 3.53 -26.93 -6.94
C CYS A 436 2.35 -26.70 -7.86
N ALA A 437 1.13 -26.89 -7.35
CA ALA A 437 -0.08 -26.53 -8.08
C ALA A 437 -0.09 -25.02 -8.38
N VAL A 438 -0.42 -24.65 -9.61
CA VAL A 438 -0.43 -23.25 -10.07
C VAL A 438 -1.76 -22.84 -10.70
N GLY A 439 -2.09 -21.56 -10.56
CA GLY A 439 -3.17 -20.88 -11.26
C GLY A 439 -2.68 -19.53 -11.78
N LEU A 440 -3.28 -19.04 -12.87
CA LEU A 440 -2.85 -17.82 -13.54
C LEU A 440 -3.99 -16.79 -13.53
N ARG A 441 -3.77 -15.64 -12.88
CA ARG A 441 -4.66 -14.48 -13.02
C ARG A 441 -4.20 -13.60 -14.17
N VAL A 442 -5.06 -13.42 -15.16
CA VAL A 442 -4.84 -12.57 -16.34
C VAL A 442 -5.72 -11.32 -16.26
N PHE A 443 -5.27 -10.24 -16.90
CA PHE A 443 -5.91 -8.93 -16.83
C PHE A 443 -6.20 -8.41 -18.24
N ALA A 444 -7.36 -7.78 -18.41
CA ALA A 444 -7.76 -7.14 -19.66
C ALA A 444 -8.25 -5.73 -19.39
N VAL A 445 -8.01 -4.84 -20.34
CA VAL A 445 -8.46 -3.45 -20.29
C VAL A 445 -9.20 -3.07 -21.55
N ALA A 446 -10.34 -2.39 -21.40
CA ALA A 446 -11.10 -1.87 -22.52
C ALA A 446 -10.28 -0.80 -23.25
N THR A 447 -10.32 -0.82 -24.57
CA THR A 447 -9.64 0.12 -25.48
C THR A 447 -10.63 0.62 -26.53
N GLY A 448 -10.17 1.43 -27.48
CA GLY A 448 -11.02 1.88 -28.59
C GLY A 448 -11.49 0.76 -29.52
N ASP A 449 -10.71 -0.33 -29.62
CA ASP A 449 -10.88 -1.38 -30.63
C ASP A 449 -11.22 -2.75 -30.01
N GLY A 450 -11.64 -2.78 -28.73
CA GLY A 450 -11.92 -4.01 -27.98
C GLY A 450 -11.19 -4.04 -26.65
N TYR A 451 -10.69 -5.21 -26.24
CA TYR A 451 -9.93 -5.37 -24.99
C TYR A 451 -8.48 -5.76 -25.29
N ALA A 452 -7.53 -5.08 -24.65
CA ALA A 452 -6.13 -5.45 -24.64
C ALA A 452 -5.83 -6.30 -23.39
N VAL A 453 -5.21 -7.46 -23.57
CA VAL A 453 -4.84 -8.36 -22.47
C VAL A 453 -3.39 -8.10 -22.08
N MET A 454 -3.09 -8.09 -20.78
CA MET A 454 -1.72 -7.93 -20.30
C MET A 454 -0.90 -9.17 -20.65
N PRO A 455 0.21 -9.07 -21.39
CA PRO A 455 1.07 -10.22 -21.66
C PRO A 455 1.69 -10.75 -20.36
N GLY A 456 1.14 -11.87 -19.88
CA GLY A 456 1.44 -12.49 -18.60
C GLY A 456 0.32 -12.29 -17.58
N GLY A 457 0.68 -12.19 -16.31
CA GLY A 457 -0.30 -12.17 -15.24
C GLY A 457 0.33 -12.40 -13.88
N LEU A 458 -0.52 -12.66 -12.90
CA LEU A 458 -0.09 -13.11 -11.59
C LEU A 458 -0.27 -14.62 -11.50
N THR A 459 0.83 -15.37 -11.56
CA THR A 459 0.80 -16.80 -11.23
C THR A 459 0.81 -16.99 -9.72
N ARG A 460 -0.16 -17.74 -9.21
CA ARG A 460 -0.29 -18.12 -7.80
C ARG A 460 0.09 -19.58 -7.62
N MET A 461 0.78 -19.87 -6.53
CA MET A 461 1.18 -21.23 -6.14
C MET A 461 0.45 -21.65 -4.85
N ALA A 462 0.14 -22.93 -4.76
CA ALA A 462 -0.32 -23.53 -3.51
C ALA A 462 0.78 -23.48 -2.43
N ALA A 463 0.39 -23.35 -1.16
CA ALA A 463 1.33 -23.27 -0.04
C ALA A 463 1.98 -24.61 0.33
N ALA A 464 1.33 -25.72 -0.03
CA ALA A 464 1.85 -27.08 0.14
C ALA A 464 1.80 -27.83 -1.21
N PRO A 465 2.72 -28.79 -1.45
CA PRO A 465 2.77 -29.56 -2.71
C PRO A 465 1.45 -30.27 -3.05
N ASP A 466 0.72 -30.73 -2.02
CA ASP A 466 -0.55 -31.46 -2.16
C ASP A 466 -1.80 -30.58 -1.93
N ALA A 467 -1.64 -29.26 -1.76
CA ALA A 467 -2.77 -28.40 -1.49
C ALA A 467 -3.62 -28.17 -2.74
N ASP A 468 -4.88 -28.59 -2.66
CA ASP A 468 -5.87 -28.51 -3.75
C ASP A 468 -6.55 -27.14 -3.89
N VAL A 469 -6.26 -26.19 -2.99
CA VAL A 469 -6.87 -24.85 -2.98
C VAL A 469 -5.81 -23.77 -3.11
N ILE A 470 -5.83 -23.05 -4.23
CA ILE A 470 -5.04 -21.83 -4.44
C ILE A 470 -5.91 -20.63 -4.03
N ALA A 471 -5.89 -20.26 -2.76
CA ALA A 471 -6.56 -19.06 -2.28
C ALA A 471 -5.54 -17.95 -1.96
N MET A 472 -5.83 -16.72 -2.39
CA MET A 472 -5.01 -15.54 -2.12
C MET A 472 -4.84 -15.31 -0.60
N GLN A 473 -5.93 -15.52 0.16
CA GLN A 473 -5.97 -15.32 1.62
C GLN A 473 -5.38 -16.47 2.46
N ARG A 474 -5.00 -17.61 1.85
CA ARG A 474 -4.45 -18.78 2.59
C ARG A 474 -2.93 -18.92 2.50
N GLY A 475 -2.21 -17.85 2.16
CA GLY A 475 -0.76 -17.77 2.36
C GLY A 475 0.12 -18.55 1.36
N GLY A 476 -0.33 -18.71 0.12
CA GLY A 476 0.45 -19.28 -0.99
C GLY A 476 1.46 -18.30 -1.62
N GLY A 477 2.49 -18.83 -2.28
CA GLY A 477 3.49 -18.04 -3.00
C GLY A 477 3.01 -17.55 -4.38
N SER A 478 3.85 -16.77 -5.05
CA SER A 478 3.60 -16.27 -6.40
C SER A 478 4.81 -16.46 -7.31
N LYS A 479 4.57 -16.44 -8.62
CA LYS A 479 5.59 -16.45 -9.67
C LYS A 479 5.34 -15.30 -10.64
N ASP A 480 6.40 -14.84 -11.30
CA ASP A 480 6.26 -14.07 -12.55
C ASP A 480 5.76 -15.01 -13.67
N THR A 481 5.05 -14.46 -14.65
CA THR A 481 4.57 -15.19 -15.83
C THR A 481 5.24 -14.61 -17.07
N TRP A 482 6.04 -15.41 -17.75
CA TRP A 482 6.74 -15.02 -18.98
C TRP A 482 5.98 -15.55 -20.18
N VAL A 483 5.43 -14.62 -20.95
CA VAL A 483 4.86 -14.92 -22.27
C VAL A 483 5.98 -14.82 -23.28
N LEU A 484 6.19 -15.90 -24.01
CA LEU A 484 7.17 -15.95 -25.08
C LEU A 484 6.48 -15.59 -26.41
N PRO A 485 7.11 -14.77 -27.27
CA PRO A 485 6.50 -14.39 -28.53
C PRO A 485 6.76 -15.43 -29.63
N GLU A 486 5.90 -15.49 -30.66
CA GLU A 486 6.15 -16.33 -31.85
C GLU A 486 7.29 -15.80 -32.73
N ARG A 487 7.53 -14.49 -32.68
CA ARG A 487 8.59 -13.79 -33.43
C ARG A 487 9.20 -12.72 -32.54
N PRO A 488 10.49 -12.40 -32.70
CA PRO A 488 11.12 -11.33 -31.93
C PRO A 488 10.28 -10.04 -32.00
N THR A 489 9.80 -9.58 -30.85
CA THR A 489 8.98 -8.37 -30.75
C THR A 489 9.88 -7.16 -30.58
N ALA A 490 9.76 -6.19 -31.48
CA ALA A 490 10.36 -4.87 -31.31
C ALA A 490 9.54 -4.03 -30.31
N SER A 491 9.25 -4.54 -29.11
CA SER A 491 8.42 -3.83 -28.13
C SER A 491 9.25 -3.03 -27.12
N SER A 492 9.96 -2.01 -27.59
CA SER A 492 10.57 -1.01 -26.71
C SER A 492 9.55 0.07 -26.26
N LEU A 493 8.30 -0.32 -25.98
CA LEU A 493 7.27 0.63 -25.57
C LEU A 493 7.51 1.04 -24.11
N SER A 494 8.07 2.23 -23.95
CA SER A 494 8.12 2.92 -22.66
C SER A 494 6.78 3.61 -22.37
N LEU A 495 6.34 3.58 -21.11
CA LEU A 495 5.23 4.44 -20.66
C LEU A 495 5.56 5.93 -20.71
N LEU A 496 6.86 6.24 -20.77
CA LEU A 496 7.37 7.58 -20.93
C LEU A 496 7.11 8.01 -22.38
N ARG A 497 6.45 9.16 -22.54
CA ARG A 497 6.36 9.78 -23.86
C ARG A 497 7.78 10.04 -24.38
N THR A 498 8.02 9.77 -25.65
CA THR A 498 9.30 10.03 -26.31
C THR A 498 9.60 11.53 -26.44
N THR A 499 8.59 12.39 -26.33
CA THR A 499 8.72 13.85 -26.36
C THR A 499 7.76 14.53 -25.38
N ILE A 500 8.26 15.59 -24.74
CA ILE A 500 7.49 16.50 -23.87
C ILE A 500 7.22 17.77 -24.68
N THR A 501 5.96 18.19 -24.77
CA THR A 501 5.59 19.45 -25.43
C THR A 501 5.56 20.60 -24.43
N LEU A 502 5.53 21.84 -24.91
CA LEU A 502 5.35 23.02 -24.04
C LEU A 502 4.10 22.91 -23.16
N ALA A 503 3.02 22.30 -23.68
CA ALA A 503 1.78 22.09 -22.94
C ALA A 503 1.88 21.01 -21.84
N ASP A 504 2.89 20.15 -21.91
CA ASP A 504 3.15 19.11 -20.90
C ASP A 504 4.03 19.61 -19.75
N LEU A 505 4.63 20.81 -19.88
CA LEU A 505 5.41 21.44 -18.82
C LEU A 505 4.47 21.79 -17.66
N LYS A 506 4.43 20.92 -16.67
CA LYS A 506 3.76 21.18 -15.40
C LYS A 506 4.62 22.17 -14.61
N ALA A 507 3.99 23.22 -14.09
CA ALA A 507 4.62 24.02 -13.04
C ALA A 507 5.01 23.08 -11.87
N PRO A 508 6.03 23.38 -11.06
CA PRO A 508 6.47 22.56 -9.92
C PRO A 508 5.40 22.30 -8.83
N ARG A 509 4.18 22.76 -9.04
CA ARG A 509 3.02 22.70 -8.15
C ARG A 509 2.27 21.38 -8.36
N ALA A 510 2.86 20.27 -7.92
CA ALA A 510 2.10 19.04 -7.76
C ALA A 510 0.96 19.30 -6.78
N HIS A 511 -0.25 18.85 -7.11
CA HIS A 511 -1.42 19.04 -6.26
C HIS A 511 -1.26 18.22 -4.99
N LEU A 512 -0.96 18.89 -3.88
CA LEU A 512 -0.82 18.27 -2.57
C LEU A 512 -2.22 18.13 -1.94
N SER A 513 -2.68 16.90 -1.71
CA SER A 513 -3.92 16.68 -0.98
C SER A 513 -3.76 17.07 0.48
N SER A 514 -4.86 17.48 1.12
CA SER A 514 -4.84 17.87 2.53
C SER A 514 -4.34 16.76 3.45
N ARG A 515 -4.76 15.51 3.22
CA ARG A 515 -4.30 14.36 4.00
C ARG A 515 -2.81 14.08 3.79
N VAL A 516 -2.27 14.25 2.59
CA VAL A 516 -0.82 14.07 2.35
C VAL A 516 -0.04 15.20 3.03
N ALA A 517 -0.53 16.45 3.00
CA ALA A 517 0.06 17.56 3.74
C ALA A 517 0.07 17.30 5.25
N GLU A 518 -1.04 16.79 5.78
CA GLU A 518 -1.19 16.41 7.19
C GLU A 518 -0.22 15.29 7.56
N ASN A 519 -0.15 14.22 6.77
CA ASN A 519 0.78 13.12 7.03
C ASN A 519 2.24 13.58 6.92
N LEU A 520 2.59 14.48 6.00
CA LEU A 520 3.94 15.06 5.92
C LEU A 520 4.27 15.89 7.16
N PHE A 521 3.33 16.72 7.61
CA PHE A 521 3.45 17.50 8.83
C PHE A 521 3.69 16.61 10.05
N TRP A 522 2.84 15.60 10.25
CA TRP A 522 2.97 14.65 11.36
C TRP A 522 4.18 13.74 11.24
N TYR A 523 4.55 13.29 10.03
CA TYR A 523 5.79 12.57 9.79
C TYR A 523 7.01 13.39 10.25
N GLY A 524 7.04 14.69 9.92
CA GLY A 524 8.07 15.60 10.40
C GLY A 524 8.12 15.67 11.93
N ARG A 525 6.96 15.84 12.59
CA ARG A 525 6.87 15.86 14.05
C ARG A 525 7.33 14.54 14.68
N TYR A 526 6.86 13.40 14.20
CA TYR A 526 7.23 12.11 14.75
C TYR A 526 8.71 11.78 14.53
N ALA A 527 9.27 12.12 13.37
CA ALA A 527 10.70 11.97 13.10
C ALA A 527 11.55 12.73 14.12
N GLU A 528 11.19 13.99 14.37
CA GLU A 528 11.89 14.84 15.31
C GLU A 528 11.70 14.37 16.76
N ARG A 529 10.47 14.01 17.13
CA ARG A 529 10.15 13.45 18.46
C ARG A 529 10.92 12.15 18.71
N SER A 530 11.02 11.26 17.73
CA SER A 530 11.82 10.04 17.82
C SER A 530 13.30 10.36 18.09
N GLU A 531 13.85 11.38 17.42
CA GLU A 531 15.24 11.79 17.63
C GLU A 531 15.45 12.38 19.04
N CYS A 532 14.59 13.30 19.46
CA CYS A 532 14.59 13.89 20.80
C CYS A 532 14.48 12.80 21.89
N THR A 533 13.52 11.88 21.74
CA THR A 533 13.32 10.77 22.66
C THR A 533 14.53 9.84 22.71
N ALA A 534 15.10 9.46 21.56
CA ALA A 534 16.29 8.59 21.53
C ALA A 534 17.50 9.24 22.21
N ARG A 535 17.73 10.55 21.99
CA ARG A 535 18.81 11.31 22.64
C ARG A 535 18.58 11.44 24.15
N LEU A 536 17.35 11.76 24.57
CA LEU A 536 16.99 11.88 25.99
C LEU A 536 17.17 10.54 26.72
N LEU A 537 16.70 9.43 26.15
CA LEU A 537 16.89 8.09 26.71
C LEU A 537 18.37 7.73 26.83
N ARG A 538 19.18 8.08 25.83
CA ARG A 538 20.63 7.82 25.87
C ARG A 538 21.30 8.59 27.01
N VAL A 539 21.03 9.89 27.14
CA VAL A 539 21.59 10.72 28.21
C VAL A 539 21.10 10.24 29.58
N ALA A 540 19.79 9.97 29.74
CA ALA A 540 19.21 9.50 31.00
C ALA A 540 19.81 8.16 31.46
N LEU A 541 19.90 7.17 30.56
CA LEU A 541 20.50 5.87 30.86
C LEU A 541 21.99 5.98 31.19
N SER A 542 22.74 6.84 30.49
CA SER A 542 24.16 7.08 30.79
C SER A 542 24.36 7.68 32.19
N ARG A 543 23.50 8.61 32.60
CA ARG A 543 23.58 9.27 33.91
C ARG A 543 23.21 8.32 35.05
N CYS A 544 22.11 7.57 34.93
CA CYS A 544 21.74 6.55 35.91
C CYS A 544 22.80 5.42 36.04
N ALA A 545 23.54 5.13 34.96
CA ALA A 545 24.63 4.15 35.02
C ALA A 545 25.90 4.70 35.73
N ALA A 546 26.10 6.02 35.72
CA ALA A 546 27.24 6.70 36.35
C ALA A 546 27.03 7.01 37.84
N GLU A 547 25.78 7.09 38.32
CA GLU A 547 25.40 7.33 39.73
C GLU A 547 25.96 6.29 40.72
N ALA A 548 26.55 5.19 40.26
CA ALA A 548 27.24 4.22 41.11
C ALA A 548 28.57 4.74 41.70
N GLU A 549 29.15 5.83 41.17
CA GLU A 549 30.50 6.27 41.55
C GLU A 549 30.60 7.70 42.15
N GLU A 550 29.70 8.67 41.88
CA GLU A 550 29.74 10.03 42.48
C GLU A 550 28.37 10.78 42.37
N GLN A 551 28.14 11.81 43.20
CA GLN A 551 26.94 12.67 43.16
C GLN A 551 26.91 13.52 41.87
N ASP A 552 26.37 12.97 40.78
CA ASP A 552 26.21 13.67 39.50
C ASP A 552 25.03 14.67 39.57
N GLU A 553 25.32 15.97 39.69
CA GLU A 553 24.34 17.07 39.70
C GLU A 553 23.43 17.08 38.44
N GLY A 554 23.86 16.42 37.35
CA GLY A 554 23.10 16.35 36.10
C GLY A 554 21.98 15.30 36.06
N SER A 555 21.94 14.33 36.97
CA SER A 555 20.98 13.21 36.90
C SER A 555 19.53 13.62 37.20
N GLN A 556 19.31 14.46 38.21
CA GLN A 556 17.96 14.88 38.60
C GLN A 556 17.24 15.71 37.52
N PRO A 557 17.88 16.74 36.90
CA PRO A 557 17.26 17.47 35.80
C PRO A 557 16.89 16.56 34.61
N VAL A 558 17.77 15.62 34.24
CA VAL A 558 17.50 14.70 33.12
C VAL A 558 16.31 13.79 33.41
N LEU A 559 16.19 13.27 34.63
CA LEU A 559 15.04 12.46 35.04
C LEU A 559 13.75 13.28 35.10
N ALA A 560 13.81 14.52 35.58
CA ALA A 560 12.67 15.43 35.56
C ALA A 560 12.19 15.73 34.12
N LEU A 561 13.12 15.90 33.17
CA LEU A 561 12.80 16.04 31.75
C LEU A 561 12.22 14.74 31.17
N ALA A 562 12.78 13.57 31.51
CA ALA A 562 12.25 12.28 31.08
C ALA A 562 10.80 12.05 31.58
N GLN A 563 10.49 12.49 32.79
CA GLN A 563 9.12 12.49 33.33
C GLN A 563 8.22 13.48 32.58
N ALA A 564 8.67 14.72 32.36
CA ALA A 564 7.93 15.72 31.60
C ALA A 564 7.66 15.30 30.15
N TRP A 565 8.53 14.44 29.60
CA TRP A 565 8.40 13.83 28.27
C TRP A 565 7.71 12.46 28.27
N CYS A 566 7.10 12.07 29.40
CA CYS A 566 6.34 10.83 29.58
C CYS A 566 7.13 9.53 29.27
N LEU A 567 8.41 9.49 29.64
CA LEU A 567 9.25 8.28 29.54
C LEU A 567 9.35 7.50 30.85
N VAL A 568 8.97 8.11 31.97
CA VAL A 568 8.95 7.55 33.32
C VAL A 568 7.56 7.72 33.89
N ASP A 569 6.94 6.61 34.31
CA ASP A 569 5.56 6.58 34.82
C ASP A 569 5.53 6.80 36.34
N ASP A 570 6.49 6.19 37.06
CA ASP A 570 6.61 6.26 38.52
C ASP A 570 7.89 7.02 38.92
N PRO A 571 7.78 8.26 39.40
CA PRO A 571 8.92 9.07 39.84
C PRO A 571 9.60 8.56 41.10
N GLN A 572 8.95 7.68 41.87
CA GLN A 572 9.49 7.11 43.10
C GLN A 572 10.13 5.73 42.89
N GLY A 573 9.90 5.12 41.73
CA GLY A 573 10.47 3.83 41.35
C GLY A 573 11.90 3.94 40.81
N ASP A 574 12.57 2.80 40.65
CA ASP A 574 13.86 2.73 39.97
C ASP A 574 13.73 3.26 38.52
N PRO A 575 14.47 4.31 38.13
CA PRO A 575 14.36 4.90 36.81
C PRO A 575 14.92 3.98 35.71
N VAL A 576 15.90 3.11 36.01
CA VAL A 576 16.61 2.34 34.99
C VAL A 576 15.69 1.36 34.25
N PRO A 577 14.88 0.51 34.93
CA PRO A 577 13.94 -0.38 34.25
C PRO A 577 12.89 0.35 33.41
N GLN A 578 12.44 1.53 33.87
CA GLN A 578 11.43 2.34 33.17
C GLN A 578 12.01 2.95 31.89
N LEU A 579 13.20 3.55 31.97
CA LEU A 579 13.90 4.11 30.82
C LEU A 579 14.30 3.01 29.82
N LEU A 580 14.73 1.85 30.29
CA LEU A 580 15.02 0.69 29.45
C LEU A 580 13.77 0.22 28.70
N ALA A 581 12.64 0.11 29.40
CA ALA A 581 11.35 -0.20 28.78
C ALA A 581 10.95 0.85 27.74
N ALA A 582 11.09 2.14 28.04
CA ALA A 582 10.80 3.22 27.12
C ALA A 582 11.72 3.23 25.87
N ALA A 583 12.94 2.70 25.98
CA ALA A 583 13.87 2.58 24.86
C ALA A 583 13.62 1.38 23.95
N THR A 584 13.17 0.25 24.51
CA THR A 584 13.18 -1.04 23.81
C THR A 584 11.82 -1.72 23.70
N GLN A 585 10.75 -1.20 24.30
CA GLN A 585 9.41 -1.77 24.11
C GLN A 585 8.66 -1.10 22.96
N PRO A 586 7.88 -1.86 22.17
CA PRO A 586 7.24 -1.34 20.97
C PRO A 586 6.04 -0.43 21.28
N GLU A 587 5.40 -0.62 22.44
CA GLU A 587 4.16 0.09 22.82
C GLU A 587 4.39 1.36 23.65
N ARG A 588 5.65 1.70 23.96
CA ARG A 588 6.01 2.82 24.85
C ARG A 588 7.21 3.60 24.31
N GLY A 589 7.41 4.81 24.84
CA GLY A 589 8.58 5.65 24.59
C GLY A 589 8.98 5.73 23.10
N LEU A 590 10.23 5.38 22.79
CA LEU A 590 10.78 5.44 21.44
C LEU A 590 10.03 4.51 20.47
N GLY A 591 9.71 3.28 20.90
CA GLY A 591 9.01 2.30 20.06
C GLY A 591 7.64 2.81 19.61
N ALA A 592 6.86 3.38 20.53
CA ALA A 592 5.55 3.95 20.21
C ALA A 592 5.63 5.10 19.20
N VAL A 593 6.58 6.02 19.38
CA VAL A 593 6.75 7.15 18.46
C VAL A 593 7.25 6.68 17.09
N LEU A 594 8.17 5.70 17.03
CA LEU A 594 8.61 5.08 15.77
C LEU A 594 7.47 4.38 15.03
N GLN A 595 6.53 3.75 15.74
CA GLN A 595 5.33 3.18 15.12
C GLN A 595 4.44 4.26 14.51
N GLN A 596 4.24 5.40 15.18
CA GLN A 596 3.47 6.52 14.61
C GLN A 596 4.17 7.15 13.40
N MET A 597 5.49 7.32 13.48
CA MET A 597 6.31 7.73 12.34
C MET A 597 6.15 6.76 11.16
N GLY A 598 6.21 5.45 11.43
CA GLY A 598 6.02 4.39 10.44
C GLY A 598 4.63 4.43 9.80
N ARG A 599 3.57 4.63 10.58
CA ARG A 599 2.19 4.79 10.06
C ARG A 599 2.05 6.00 9.15
N ALA A 600 2.53 7.16 9.58
CA ALA A 600 2.51 8.38 8.77
C ALA A 600 3.33 8.21 7.48
N ALA A 601 4.51 7.60 7.56
CA ALA A 601 5.35 7.32 6.41
C ALA A 601 4.72 6.31 5.43
N PHE A 602 4.01 5.31 5.94
CA PHE A 602 3.31 4.31 5.12
C PHE A 602 2.24 4.96 4.23
N CYS A 603 1.54 5.97 4.75
CA CYS A 603 0.60 6.80 3.98
C CYS A 603 1.29 7.70 2.93
N LEU A 604 2.61 7.92 3.04
CA LEU A 604 3.43 8.77 2.17
C LEU A 604 4.36 7.97 1.25
N ARG A 605 4.15 6.66 1.14
CA ARG A 605 5.05 5.75 0.43
C ARG A 605 5.27 6.11 -1.04
N ASP A 606 4.30 6.74 -1.68
CA ASP A 606 4.41 7.25 -3.06
C ASP A 606 5.31 8.49 -3.18
N ARG A 607 5.64 9.15 -2.06
CA ARG A 607 6.45 10.38 -1.97
C ARG A 607 7.85 10.19 -1.40
N LEU A 608 8.08 9.10 -0.67
CA LEU A 608 9.41 8.79 -0.13
C LEU A 608 10.27 8.08 -1.18
N SER A 609 11.56 8.40 -1.23
CA SER A 609 12.50 7.62 -2.04
C SER A 609 12.58 6.18 -1.52
N ILE A 610 12.96 5.26 -2.40
CA ILE A 610 13.08 3.84 -2.04
C ILE A 610 14.10 3.67 -0.90
N ASP A 611 15.21 4.41 -0.92
CA ASP A 611 16.23 4.36 0.13
C ASP A 611 15.72 4.90 1.47
N ASN A 612 15.00 6.03 1.46
CA ASN A 612 14.39 6.60 2.66
C ASN A 612 13.38 5.62 3.28
N TRP A 613 12.55 5.00 2.45
CA TRP A 613 11.59 3.98 2.87
C TRP A 613 12.27 2.73 3.47
N ARG A 614 13.34 2.24 2.84
CA ARG A 614 14.12 1.09 3.33
C ARG A 614 14.74 1.37 4.70
N THR A 615 15.41 2.51 4.84
CA THR A 615 16.05 2.94 6.10
C THR A 615 15.03 3.10 7.23
N LEU A 616 13.88 3.72 6.95
CA LEU A 616 12.78 3.83 7.90
C LEU A 616 12.26 2.45 8.34
N ASN A 617 11.97 1.55 7.38
CA ASN A 617 11.43 0.23 7.73
C ASN A 617 12.39 -0.58 8.59
N GLN A 618 13.70 -0.49 8.34
CA GLN A 618 14.71 -1.12 9.18
C GLN A 618 14.69 -0.58 10.61
N LEU A 619 14.49 0.73 10.77
CA LEU A 619 14.40 1.38 12.09
C LEU A 619 13.15 0.96 12.85
N VAL A 620 11.97 1.01 12.22
CA VAL A 620 10.69 0.70 12.89
C VAL A 620 10.58 -0.78 13.28
N HIS A 621 11.20 -1.68 12.51
CA HIS A 621 11.16 -3.13 12.75
C HIS A 621 12.45 -3.69 13.35
N ASP A 622 13.20 -2.86 14.08
CA ASP A 622 14.46 -3.31 14.68
C ASP A 622 14.21 -4.47 15.67
N PRO A 623 14.99 -5.57 15.61
CA PRO A 623 14.80 -6.73 16.47
C PRO A 623 14.87 -6.43 17.97
N VAL A 624 15.56 -5.36 18.39
CA VAL A 624 15.63 -4.97 19.80
C VAL A 624 14.25 -4.61 20.37
N LEU A 625 13.32 -4.16 19.53
CA LEU A 625 11.95 -3.81 19.94
C LEU A 625 11.06 -5.02 20.21
N GLN A 626 11.52 -6.24 19.91
CA GLN A 626 10.72 -7.47 20.00
C GLN A 626 11.22 -8.45 21.06
N ARG A 627 12.26 -8.08 21.82
CA ARG A 627 12.88 -8.96 22.82
C ARG A 627 13.26 -8.17 24.07
N PRO A 628 13.37 -8.84 25.23
CA PRO A 628 14.00 -8.24 26.40
C PRO A 628 15.44 -7.82 26.02
N ALA A 629 15.78 -6.58 26.34
CA ALA A 629 17.08 -5.99 26.02
C ALA A 629 17.82 -5.64 27.30
N SER A 630 19.14 -5.82 27.31
CA SER A 630 20.01 -5.37 28.39
C SER A 630 20.39 -3.89 28.23
N LEU A 631 20.97 -3.27 29.27
CA LEU A 631 21.44 -1.89 29.19
C LEU A 631 22.48 -1.67 28.05
N PRO A 632 23.48 -2.54 27.83
CA PRO A 632 24.35 -2.46 26.65
C PRO A 632 23.62 -2.61 25.30
N ASP A 633 22.57 -3.42 25.24
CA ASP A 633 21.75 -3.53 24.03
C ASP A 633 21.00 -2.23 23.74
N ALA A 634 20.47 -1.58 24.79
CA ALA A 634 19.78 -0.31 24.67
C ALA A 634 20.72 0.81 24.18
N PHE A 635 21.96 0.91 24.68
CA PHE A 635 22.93 1.90 24.17
C PHE A 635 23.24 1.68 22.68
N ARG A 636 23.57 0.45 22.28
CA ARG A 636 23.84 0.12 20.86
C ARG A 636 22.63 0.42 19.97
N TRP A 637 21.42 0.17 20.47
CA TRP A 637 20.18 0.49 19.79
C TRP A 637 19.99 1.99 19.64
N LEU A 638 20.12 2.76 20.73
CA LEU A 638 19.90 4.21 20.72
C LEU A 638 20.92 4.92 19.81
N ASP A 639 22.19 4.50 19.80
CA ASP A 639 23.19 5.07 18.89
C ASP A 639 22.87 4.78 17.42
N ARG A 640 22.44 3.55 17.11
CA ARG A 640 21.95 3.19 15.76
C ARG A 640 20.70 4.00 15.40
N ALA A 641 19.75 4.13 16.32
CA ALA A 641 18.51 4.86 16.09
C ALA A 641 18.76 6.34 15.81
N VAL A 642 19.58 7.01 16.63
CA VAL A 642 19.98 8.41 16.42
C VAL A 642 20.69 8.57 15.07
N THR A 643 21.66 7.72 14.75
CA THR A 643 22.38 7.77 13.46
C THR A 643 21.41 7.61 12.28
N THR A 644 20.46 6.69 12.39
CA THR A 644 19.47 6.42 11.36
C THR A 644 18.49 7.59 11.20
N LEU A 645 17.99 8.16 12.29
CA LEU A 645 17.10 9.34 12.28
C LEU A 645 17.78 10.57 11.68
N VAL A 646 19.06 10.81 12.02
CA VAL A 646 19.86 11.86 11.39
C VAL A 646 20.03 11.61 9.89
N THR A 647 20.24 10.36 9.48
CA THR A 647 20.33 9.97 8.06
C THR A 647 19.01 10.24 7.32
N LEU A 648 17.87 9.86 7.91
CA LEU A 648 16.54 10.13 7.38
C LEU A 648 16.28 11.64 7.24
N SER A 649 16.71 12.44 8.23
CA SER A 649 16.69 13.90 8.16
C SER A 649 17.58 14.43 7.03
N GLY A 650 18.75 13.85 6.80
CA GLY A 650 19.64 14.20 5.69
C GLY A 650 18.99 13.96 4.33
N PHE A 651 18.33 12.80 4.13
CA PHE A 651 17.56 12.53 2.91
C PHE A 651 16.45 13.55 2.68
N ALA A 652 15.79 14.00 3.75
CA ALA A 652 14.75 15.02 3.66
C ALA A 652 15.30 16.42 3.29
N LEU A 653 16.55 16.72 3.64
CA LEU A 653 17.22 17.99 3.31
C LEU A 653 17.79 18.01 1.89
N ASP A 654 18.40 16.90 1.46
CA ASP A 654 19.14 16.82 0.19
C ASP A 654 18.34 16.15 -0.94
N GLY A 655 17.50 15.17 -0.61
CA GLY A 655 16.80 14.33 -1.59
C GLY A 655 15.39 14.79 -1.97
N MET A 656 14.77 15.69 -1.19
CA MET A 656 13.43 16.19 -1.46
C MET A 656 13.45 17.50 -2.26
N THR A 657 12.55 17.60 -3.24
CA THR A 657 12.31 18.88 -3.92
C THR A 657 11.73 19.87 -2.91
N ARG A 658 12.25 21.11 -2.89
CA ARG A 658 11.84 22.19 -1.98
C ARG A 658 10.48 22.83 -2.34
N GLY A 659 9.50 21.98 -2.62
CA GLY A 659 8.10 22.35 -2.86
C GLY A 659 7.30 22.46 -1.55
N ILE A 660 5.99 22.63 -1.67
CA ILE A 660 5.08 22.77 -0.53
C ILE A 660 5.13 21.54 0.41
N ASP A 661 5.28 20.33 -0.14
CA ASP A 661 5.46 19.07 0.58
C ASP A 661 6.59 19.16 1.62
N TRP A 662 7.73 19.70 1.20
CA TRP A 662 8.91 19.89 2.06
C TRP A 662 8.66 20.93 3.15
N HIS A 663 7.90 21.99 2.86
CA HIS A 663 7.61 23.05 3.84
C HIS A 663 6.72 22.51 4.97
N PHE A 664 5.67 21.74 4.68
CA PHE A 664 4.82 21.13 5.72
C PHE A 664 5.59 20.17 6.62
N MET A 665 6.39 19.28 6.03
CA MET A 665 7.23 18.35 6.80
C MET A 665 8.26 19.11 7.64
N SER A 666 8.97 20.07 7.04
CA SER A 666 9.98 20.87 7.74
C SER A 666 9.36 21.73 8.85
N MET A 667 8.16 22.27 8.64
CA MET A 667 7.39 23.01 9.65
C MET A 667 7.08 22.12 10.85
N GLY A 668 6.59 20.89 10.61
CA GLY A 668 6.34 19.92 11.68
C GLY A 668 7.60 19.64 12.51
N ARG A 669 8.74 19.40 11.85
CA ARG A 669 10.03 19.20 12.52
C ARG A 669 10.45 20.40 13.39
N HIS A 670 10.38 21.62 12.85
CA HIS A 670 10.81 22.81 13.59
C HIS A 670 9.91 23.09 14.79
N ILE A 671 8.58 22.89 14.64
CA ILE A 671 7.62 23.01 15.75
C ILE A 671 7.99 22.04 16.88
N GLU A 672 8.21 20.76 16.54
CA GLU A 672 8.53 19.74 17.53
C GLU A 672 9.87 20.01 18.22
N ARG A 673 10.90 20.38 17.44
CA ARG A 673 12.23 20.70 17.99
C ARG A 673 12.21 21.92 18.89
N LEU A 674 11.49 22.99 18.51
CA LEU A 674 11.37 24.20 19.32
C LEU A 674 10.64 23.92 20.64
N ASP A 675 9.57 23.12 20.61
CA ASP A 675 8.85 22.74 21.83
C ASP A 675 9.73 21.91 22.78
N PHE A 676 10.43 20.90 22.25
CA PHE A 676 11.36 20.09 23.03
C PHE A 676 12.52 20.90 23.61
N LEU A 677 13.16 21.75 22.80
CA LEU A 677 14.28 22.57 23.25
C LEU A 677 13.86 23.57 24.33
N ALA A 678 12.73 24.26 24.13
CA ALA A 678 12.22 25.20 25.12
C ALA A 678 11.83 24.50 26.43
N LEU A 679 11.26 23.30 26.35
CA LEU A 679 10.97 22.46 27.52
C LEU A 679 12.25 22.01 28.24
N ALA A 680 13.27 21.56 27.50
CA ALA A 680 14.53 21.11 28.07
C ALA A 680 15.26 22.24 28.81
N ILE A 681 15.29 23.44 28.24
CA ILE A 681 15.88 24.64 28.87
C ILE A 681 15.07 25.07 30.10
N ASP A 682 13.74 25.14 30.00
CA ASP A 682 12.87 25.52 31.13
C ASP A 682 13.00 24.51 32.28
N ASN A 683 13.10 23.22 31.96
CA ASN A 683 13.32 22.15 32.94
C ASN A 683 14.69 22.28 33.62
N ALA A 684 15.76 22.50 32.85
CA ALA A 684 17.10 22.72 33.39
C ALA A 684 17.09 23.90 34.38
N ILE A 685 16.50 25.03 33.97
CA ILE A 685 16.39 26.25 34.80
C ILE A 685 15.58 25.98 36.07
N ALA A 686 14.48 25.24 35.96
CA ALA A 686 13.62 24.92 37.11
C ALA A 686 14.30 24.02 38.15
N SER A 687 15.20 23.12 37.72
CA SER A 687 15.96 22.26 38.64
C SER A 687 17.05 23.01 39.42
N GLY A 688 17.60 24.10 38.87
CA GLY A 688 18.53 25.00 39.58
C GLY A 688 19.89 24.40 39.98
N GLN A 689 20.22 23.18 39.52
CA GLN A 689 21.49 22.50 39.82
C GLN A 689 22.57 22.77 38.75
N GLY A 690 23.84 22.65 39.13
CA GLY A 690 24.99 22.70 38.23
C GLY A 690 25.09 21.45 37.34
N GLY A 691 26.11 21.39 36.47
CA GLY A 691 26.36 20.22 35.60
C GLY A 691 25.61 20.22 34.26
N LEU A 692 25.79 21.26 33.43
CA LEU A 692 25.07 21.43 32.15
C LEU A 692 25.56 20.53 31.00
N ASP A 693 26.50 19.61 31.25
CA ASP A 693 26.99 18.66 30.24
C ASP A 693 25.85 17.83 29.64
N TRP A 694 24.86 17.43 30.44
CA TRP A 694 23.72 16.65 29.94
C TRP A 694 22.90 17.43 28.91
N LEU A 695 22.74 18.74 29.09
CA LEU A 695 21.96 19.60 28.21
C LEU A 695 22.71 19.81 26.89
N LEU A 696 24.04 19.94 26.96
CA LEU A 696 24.92 19.99 25.79
C LEU A 696 24.91 18.67 25.01
N ASP A 697 24.98 17.53 25.70
CA ASP A 697 24.94 16.21 25.07
C ASP A 697 23.57 15.93 24.41
N LEU A 698 22.49 16.33 25.09
CA LEU A 698 21.12 16.24 24.56
C LEU A 698 20.96 17.07 23.28
N CYS A 699 21.54 18.27 23.27
CA CYS A 699 21.49 19.20 22.15
C CYS A 699 22.67 19.03 21.17
N ASP A 700 23.43 17.93 21.22
CA ASP A 700 24.55 17.68 20.29
C ASP A 700 25.54 18.86 20.17
N SER A 701 25.75 19.57 21.28
CA SER A 701 26.40 20.88 21.33
C SER A 701 27.75 20.87 22.02
N THR A 702 28.17 19.73 22.56
CA THR A 702 29.41 19.57 23.35
C THR A 702 30.67 19.98 22.57
N VAL A 703 30.77 19.61 21.30
CA VAL A 703 31.91 20.00 20.43
C VAL A 703 31.91 21.51 20.18
N THR A 704 30.75 22.08 19.86
CA THR A 704 30.59 23.52 19.61
C THR A 704 30.94 24.33 20.86
N TYR A 705 30.43 23.91 22.03
CA TYR A 705 30.74 24.56 23.30
C TYR A 705 32.24 24.54 23.59
N ARG A 706 32.88 23.37 23.53
CA ARG A 706 34.32 23.22 23.80
C ARG A 706 35.20 23.99 22.82
N SER A 707 34.73 24.22 21.59
CA SER A 707 35.44 25.04 20.61
C SER A 707 35.40 26.54 20.91
N ARG A 708 34.36 27.01 21.61
CA ARG A 708 34.16 28.43 21.96
C ARG A 708 34.62 28.77 23.37
N TYR A 709 34.43 27.83 24.30
CA TYR A 709 34.65 28.01 25.72
C TYR A 709 35.55 26.88 26.23
N LEU A 710 36.67 27.24 26.87
CA LEU A 710 37.65 26.31 27.44
C LEU A 710 37.43 26.04 28.94
N VAL A 711 36.20 26.27 29.41
CA VAL A 711 35.76 26.11 30.80
C VAL A 711 34.66 25.05 30.88
N PRO A 712 34.39 24.44 32.06
CA PRO A 712 33.22 23.60 32.25
C PRO A 712 31.91 24.32 31.84
N PRO A 713 30.85 23.58 31.51
CA PRO A 713 29.56 24.17 31.12
C PRO A 713 28.97 25.11 32.19
N GLU A 714 28.83 26.39 31.85
CA GLU A 714 28.22 27.41 32.71
C GLU A 714 26.93 27.95 32.09
N TRP A 715 26.00 28.42 32.93
CA TRP A 715 24.66 28.85 32.52
C TRP A 715 24.67 29.88 31.39
N LEU A 716 25.43 30.97 31.55
CA LEU A 716 25.41 32.06 30.58
C LEU A 716 25.93 31.61 29.19
N PRO A 717 27.12 30.98 29.07
CA PRO A 717 27.60 30.44 27.79
C PRO A 717 26.69 29.38 27.15
N VAL A 718 26.08 28.50 27.95
CA VAL A 718 25.17 27.46 27.45
C VAL A 718 23.86 28.08 26.94
N LEU A 719 23.26 29.00 27.71
CA LEU A 719 22.01 29.66 27.32
C LEU A 719 22.21 30.62 26.15
N ASP A 720 23.34 31.32 26.05
CA ASP A 720 23.66 32.14 24.88
C ASP A 720 23.70 31.30 23.60
N MET A 721 24.35 30.14 23.67
CA MET A 721 24.45 29.21 22.54
C MET A 721 23.10 28.55 22.19
N LEU A 722 22.30 28.13 23.17
CA LEU A 722 21.04 27.42 22.92
C LEU A 722 19.85 28.36 22.66
N VAL A 723 19.91 29.61 23.09
CA VAL A 723 18.81 30.58 22.93
C VAL A 723 19.11 31.56 21.80
N ARG A 724 20.27 32.22 21.78
CA ARG A 724 20.52 33.38 20.91
C ARG A 724 21.27 33.08 19.63
N ASP A 725 22.18 32.11 19.64
CA ASP A 725 23.07 31.83 18.50
C ASP A 725 22.28 31.57 17.22
N ASP A 726 22.47 32.39 16.19
CA ASP A 726 21.75 32.29 14.91
C ASP A 726 22.43 31.34 13.90
N THR A 727 23.59 30.77 14.25
CA THR A 727 24.35 29.81 13.43
C THR A 727 24.19 28.37 13.90
N HIS A 728 23.81 28.16 15.17
CA HIS A 728 23.69 26.84 15.76
C HIS A 728 22.35 26.18 15.44
N THR A 729 22.36 25.04 14.75
CA THR A 729 21.14 24.40 14.20
C THR A 729 20.15 23.85 15.25
N ARG A 730 20.55 23.85 16.52
CA ARG A 730 19.72 23.45 17.68
C ARG A 730 19.55 24.59 18.69
N SER A 731 19.62 25.84 18.24
CA SER A 731 19.25 27.00 19.05
C SER A 731 17.85 27.51 18.72
N ILE A 732 17.22 28.19 19.67
CA ILE A 732 15.96 28.93 19.42
C ILE A 732 16.22 30.05 18.39
N GLY A 733 17.37 30.73 18.50
CA GLY A 733 17.91 31.76 17.59
C GLY A 733 17.92 31.35 16.13
N PHE A 734 18.26 30.09 15.83
CA PHE A 734 18.25 29.54 14.48
C PHE A 734 16.87 29.03 14.07
N LEU A 735 16.20 28.29 14.95
CA LEU A 735 14.99 27.53 14.60
C LEU A 735 13.75 28.41 14.42
N LEU A 736 13.55 29.40 15.30
CA LEU A 736 12.35 30.24 15.26
C LEU A 736 12.26 31.12 13.99
N PRO A 737 13.33 31.82 13.58
CA PRO A 737 13.30 32.57 12.31
C PRO A 737 13.12 31.66 11.09
N LYS A 738 13.70 30.45 11.11
CA LYS A 738 13.50 29.47 10.03
C LYS A 738 12.06 28.99 9.95
N LEU A 739 11.42 28.69 11.08
CA LEU A 739 10.01 28.32 11.13
C LEU A 739 9.13 29.46 10.59
N LEU A 740 9.36 30.71 11.05
CA LEU A 740 8.63 31.87 10.56
C LEU A 740 8.78 32.04 9.04
N ALA A 741 9.99 31.93 8.50
CA ALA A 741 10.23 32.02 7.07
C ALA A 741 9.52 30.91 6.28
N MET A 742 9.44 29.68 6.82
CA MET A 742 8.69 28.58 6.19
C MET A 742 7.18 28.83 6.20
N VAL A 743 6.64 29.31 7.32
CA VAL A 743 5.22 29.70 7.44
C VAL A 743 4.90 30.79 6.43
N GLN A 744 5.71 31.85 6.36
CA GLN A 744 5.53 32.91 5.36
C GLN A 744 5.59 32.39 3.92
N LYS A 745 6.42 31.37 3.63
CA LYS A 745 6.45 30.73 2.30
C LYS A 745 5.16 29.98 1.97
N ILE A 746 4.55 29.31 2.94
CA ILE A 746 3.24 28.67 2.79
C ILE A 746 2.16 29.75 2.62
N GLU A 747 2.21 30.82 3.41
CA GLU A 747 1.24 31.93 3.35
C GLU A 747 1.28 32.71 2.04
N GLN A 748 2.47 32.88 1.44
CA GLN A 748 2.62 33.46 0.10
C GLN A 748 1.80 32.71 -0.97
N LEU A 749 1.55 31.42 -0.76
CA LEU A 749 0.82 30.57 -1.70
C LEU A 749 -0.66 30.41 -1.33
N HIS A 750 -1.01 30.48 -0.05
CA HIS A 750 -2.33 30.05 0.45
C HIS A 750 -3.05 31.06 1.36
N GLY A 751 -2.46 32.23 1.60
CA GLY A 751 -2.96 33.24 2.52
C GLY A 751 -2.46 33.05 3.97
N PRO A 752 -2.60 34.08 4.81
CA PRO A 752 -2.08 34.09 6.18
C PRO A 752 -2.77 33.05 7.07
N PHE A 753 -1.99 32.38 7.94
CA PHE A 753 -2.53 31.42 8.91
C PHE A 753 -1.78 31.40 10.26
N ALA A 754 -0.46 31.66 10.31
CA ALA A 754 0.31 31.50 11.55
C ALA A 754 1.47 32.50 11.75
N SER A 755 1.87 33.30 10.75
CA SER A 755 2.98 34.26 10.93
C SER A 755 2.77 35.21 12.12
N PRO A 756 1.59 35.81 12.35
CA PRO A 756 1.38 36.70 13.49
C PRO A 756 1.59 36.04 14.86
N LEU A 757 1.42 34.71 14.94
CA LEU A 757 1.63 33.95 16.18
C LEU A 757 3.12 33.82 16.52
N LEU A 758 3.98 33.81 15.49
CA LEU A 758 5.43 33.60 15.61
C LEU A 758 6.22 34.91 15.66
N GLU A 759 5.68 35.99 15.11
CA GLU A 759 6.33 37.32 15.07
C GLU A 759 6.62 37.89 16.46
N GLY A 760 5.70 37.73 17.42
CA GLY A 760 5.89 38.20 18.80
C GLY A 760 7.08 37.57 19.51
N PRO A 761 7.12 36.22 19.65
CA PRO A 761 8.28 35.53 20.22
C PRO A 761 9.59 35.80 19.45
N HIS A 762 9.52 35.96 18.13
CA HIS A 762 10.70 36.28 17.31
C HIS A 762 11.24 37.68 17.60
N ALA A 763 10.37 38.67 17.81
CA ALA A 763 10.78 40.01 18.24
C ALA A 763 11.42 39.97 19.63
N ALA A 764 10.77 39.31 20.60
CA ALA A 764 11.29 39.17 21.96
C ALA A 764 12.68 38.48 21.99
N LEU A 765 12.89 37.48 21.14
CA LEU A 765 14.19 36.81 20.98
C LEU A 765 15.29 37.76 20.50
N ARG A 766 14.96 38.69 19.58
CA ARG A 766 15.93 39.67 19.06
C ARG A 766 16.25 40.78 20.06
N GLU A 767 15.33 41.06 20.97
CA GLU A 767 15.47 42.08 22.01
C GLU A 767 16.21 41.58 23.24
N LEU A 768 16.34 40.25 23.43
CA LEU A 768 17.11 39.69 24.53
C LEU A 768 18.54 40.24 24.52
N ALA A 769 19.02 40.73 25.65
CA ALA A 769 20.41 41.07 25.95
C ALA A 769 21.12 39.90 26.68
N PRO A 770 22.47 39.84 26.71
CA PRO A 770 23.16 38.74 27.39
C PRO A 770 22.84 38.67 28.89
N GLU A 771 22.58 39.81 29.53
CA GLU A 771 22.12 39.88 30.93
C GLU A 771 20.76 39.22 31.17
N ASP A 772 19.89 39.16 30.15
CA ASP A 772 18.56 38.56 30.25
C ASP A 772 18.60 37.02 30.24
N LEU A 773 19.77 36.42 29.98
CA LEU A 773 19.98 34.97 29.95
C LEU A 773 20.22 34.36 31.33
N ALA A 774 20.22 35.14 32.42
CA ALA A 774 20.34 34.56 33.74
C ALA A 774 19.16 33.58 33.99
N PRO A 775 19.37 32.39 34.60
CA PRO A 775 18.31 31.38 34.79
C PRO A 775 17.06 31.90 35.50
N ASP A 776 17.22 32.84 36.44
CA ASP A 776 16.13 33.44 37.20
C ASP A 776 15.51 34.66 36.52
N HIS A 777 16.02 35.07 35.35
CA HIS A 777 15.53 36.26 34.68
C HIS A 777 14.13 36.02 34.07
N PRO A 778 13.14 36.88 34.37
CA PRO A 778 11.76 36.66 33.93
C PRO A 778 11.61 36.72 32.40
N ALA A 779 12.44 37.50 31.70
CA ALA A 779 12.37 37.62 30.25
C ALA A 779 12.66 36.30 29.53
N LEU A 780 13.67 35.55 29.99
CA LEU A 780 14.01 34.23 29.42
C LEU A 780 12.87 33.23 29.65
N ARG A 781 12.37 33.10 30.89
CA ARG A 781 11.25 32.18 31.18
C ARG A 781 9.98 32.56 30.41
N GLN A 782 9.71 33.85 30.23
CA GLN A 782 8.58 34.32 29.44
C GLN A 782 8.76 33.96 27.95
N LEU A 783 9.94 34.20 27.38
CA LEU A 783 10.27 33.82 26.00
C LEU A 783 10.04 32.32 25.77
N LEU A 784 10.57 31.45 26.65
CA LEU A 784 10.41 30.00 26.50
C LEU A 784 8.94 29.58 26.47
N ARG A 785 8.11 30.15 27.36
CA ARG A 785 6.65 29.91 27.38
C ARG A 785 5.95 30.45 26.14
N ASP A 786 6.36 31.61 25.64
CA ASP A 786 5.76 32.23 24.47
C ASP A 786 6.11 31.48 23.19
N VAL A 787 7.35 31.00 23.05
CA VAL A 787 7.76 30.11 21.96
C VAL A 787 6.92 28.85 21.97
N ARG A 788 6.78 28.15 23.11
CA ARG A 788 5.96 26.93 23.22
C ARG A 788 4.50 27.18 22.85
N ARG A 789 3.90 28.24 23.42
CA ARG A 789 2.52 28.63 23.09
C ARG A 789 2.34 28.93 21.60
N ALA A 790 3.29 29.66 21.00
CA ALA A 790 3.23 30.03 19.60
C ALA A 790 3.37 28.83 18.66
N VAL A 791 4.28 27.88 18.91
CA VAL A 791 4.43 26.70 18.06
C VAL A 791 3.24 25.74 18.19
N HIS A 792 2.64 25.62 19.38
CA HIS A 792 1.37 24.89 19.54
C HIS A 792 0.23 25.57 18.78
N ALA A 793 0.08 26.89 18.91
CA ALA A 793 -0.96 27.63 18.21
C ALA A 793 -0.77 27.58 16.67
N ALA A 794 0.47 27.64 16.18
CA ALA A 794 0.79 27.48 14.76
C ALA A 794 0.42 26.07 14.24
N SER A 795 0.63 25.03 15.05
CA SER A 795 0.19 23.67 14.74
C SER A 795 -1.34 23.57 14.60
N GLU A 796 -2.08 24.13 15.55
CA GLU A 796 -3.56 24.15 15.51
C GLU A 796 -4.07 24.95 14.30
N ALA A 797 -3.47 26.11 14.03
CA ALA A 797 -3.81 26.94 12.88
C ALA A 797 -3.58 26.21 11.55
N ALA A 798 -2.48 25.47 11.41
CA ALA A 798 -2.22 24.62 10.25
C ALA A 798 -3.31 23.54 10.09
N THR A 799 -3.70 22.88 11.19
CA THR A 799 -4.75 21.85 11.20
C THR A 799 -6.10 22.40 10.73
N HIS A 800 -6.53 23.54 11.26
CA HIS A 800 -7.80 24.16 10.89
C HIS A 800 -7.81 24.66 9.44
N THR A 801 -6.68 25.23 8.98
CA THR A 801 -6.59 25.88 7.68
C THR A 801 -6.42 24.89 6.52
N PHE A 802 -5.64 23.83 6.72
CA PHE A 802 -5.21 22.94 5.64
C PHE A 802 -5.74 21.51 5.73
N PHE A 803 -6.05 21.00 6.93
CA PHE A 803 -6.37 19.58 7.12
C PHE A 803 -7.87 19.33 7.27
N THR A 804 -8.57 20.12 8.09
CA THR A 804 -10.00 19.91 8.39
C THR A 804 -10.99 20.68 7.52
N HIS A 805 -10.54 21.67 6.72
CA HIS A 805 -11.40 22.54 5.87
C HIS A 805 -12.67 23.07 6.59
N ALA A 806 -12.60 23.27 7.90
CA ALA A 806 -13.75 23.68 8.71
C ALA A 806 -14.13 25.16 8.52
N GLN A 807 -13.23 25.97 7.96
CA GLN A 807 -13.50 27.37 7.63
C GLN A 807 -13.72 27.56 6.12
N PRO A 808 -14.79 28.27 5.71
CA PRO A 808 -14.95 28.66 4.32
C PRO A 808 -13.81 29.60 3.93
N ARG A 809 -12.95 29.20 3.00
CA ARG A 809 -11.99 30.13 2.38
C ARG A 809 -12.79 31.19 1.66
N SER A 810 -12.73 32.42 2.16
CA SER A 810 -13.20 33.59 1.43
C SER A 810 -12.43 33.68 0.11
N GLN A 811 -13.21 33.83 -0.94
CA GLN A 811 -12.88 34.19 -2.32
C GLN A 811 -11.45 34.71 -2.55
N LEU A 812 -10.71 34.09 -3.49
CA LEU A 812 -9.68 34.80 -4.24
C LEU A 812 -10.30 35.29 -5.57
N PRO A 813 -9.96 36.51 -6.03
CA PRO A 813 -10.65 37.18 -7.13
C PRO A 813 -10.36 36.51 -8.48
N ALA A 814 -11.38 36.60 -9.35
CA ALA A 814 -11.52 36.21 -10.76
C ALA A 814 -10.29 35.67 -11.51
#